data_AF-K5YXI8-F1
#
_entry.id   AF-K5YXI8-F1
#
_cell.length_a   1.000
_cell.length_b   1.000
_cell.length_c   1.000
_cell.angle_alpha   90.00
_cell.angle_beta   90.00
_cell.angle_gamma   90.00
#
_symmetry.space_group_name_H-M   'P 1'
#
loop_
_entity.id
_entity.type
_entity.pdbx_description
1 polymer ?
#
loop_
_entity_poly.entity_id
_entity_poly.type
_entity_poly.pdbx_seq_one_letter_code
_entity_poly.pdbx_strand_id
1 'polypeptide(L)'
;MDRTDFIENRIDVIKNIYTLYSYAKSSIVDNKEWALQRFKQGKWYIVEVFGNTLFFAPSRFVGYKDNTIEKHKLNHGDGTQTNSKFHELKLYKEASDVFLTQQFEHFMITLGIEKDTAKFLIPYNYEISDLKKPRKCYFICPTHCKGQKENAWKSFLSKNIMAIGWKHTDYTNYSIEEIINDYTDDHTAIEPFKNIKDIKEGDIVCCTNNNFGLWGIGIALSQYKFYKDIHYAGIDEDGNDSYYSHYIDVAWICFKDNGYIPAKELHILSPEKMWQPYGTLNLKEEIPQYISNYLLKNTETDMEQNSKLEKYIKILEANKNIILTGAPGTGKTHLAKAIANTMDAEYDFVQFHPSYDYTDFVEGLRPLPPDNNGNIGFKRVNGVFKEFCKRAIQYTQKQSILSDDNKIAKSFDEAYNILIENIKHNNIVLYSDFRNNKKVLQVEIKEQSGSDKYREIIRFYKTNKFQNAQIDYLQKIYTYYVSKKQYNIQQEGNDQFVNIIGNTLDYSYYRGIVQGLLDLTCRNSKNEDSECNYDLFKQCYNNLINDIQNGVVKTIKLKTGIQSTDLSITSNNSIKWQRRTNEENGSDNVVTIDRLLKLYSKYPTIDEVDNMDRINETIREIIGGANTTYYWAILREVVYRMTLESNKKTQGLTINKSYVFIIDEINRGEISKIFGELFFSIDPGYRGIRGKVKTQYQNMITDKSDPFYEGFYVPENVYIIGTMNDIDRSVESMDFAMRRRFAWQEIKAEENTGMLDNLQEMKDEVIEIMKRLNNTIWDETTSTGIEGLNAAYHIGGSYFSKLQLYLNEDHTNKKAAYIHLWENHLKGVLSEYLRGMPNAMESMKKLENMYFKGDLDADIEG
;
A
#
# COMPACT_ATOMS: atom_id res chain seq x y z
N MET A 1 -19.41 46.64 9.43
CA MET A 1 -18.67 46.21 10.64
C MET A 1 -17.60 45.26 10.17
N ASP A 2 -16.32 45.61 10.34
CA ASP A 2 -15.23 44.70 10.01
C ASP A 2 -15.29 43.50 10.93
N ARG A 3 -15.30 42.31 10.33
CA ARG A 3 -15.29 41.04 11.03
C ARG A 3 -13.94 40.83 11.69
N THR A 4 -13.91 40.75 13.02
CA THR A 4 -12.70 40.55 13.83
C THR A 4 -12.48 39.09 14.24
N ASP A 5 -13.32 38.18 13.74
CA ASP A 5 -13.33 36.77 14.10
C ASP A 5 -12.47 35.88 13.18
N PHE A 6 -11.82 36.47 12.18
CA PHE A 6 -10.85 35.75 11.34
C PHE A 6 -9.53 35.55 12.07
N ILE A 7 -8.86 34.45 11.76
CA ILE A 7 -7.51 34.15 12.27
C ILE A 7 -6.49 35.24 11.94
N GLU A 8 -5.43 35.31 12.74
CA GLU A 8 -4.30 36.22 12.50
C GLU A 8 -2.97 35.49 12.34
N ASN A 9 -2.88 34.24 12.81
CA ASN A 9 -1.65 33.48 12.84
C ASN A 9 -1.90 32.00 12.51
N ARG A 10 -0.81 31.26 12.26
CA ARG A 10 -0.83 29.83 11.92
C ARG A 10 -1.20 28.92 13.10
N ILE A 11 -0.96 29.35 14.35
CA ILE A 11 -1.29 28.58 15.56
C ILE A 11 -2.80 28.32 15.61
N ASP A 12 -3.60 29.34 15.38
CA ASP A 12 -5.07 29.25 15.40
C ASP A 12 -5.58 28.23 14.37
N VAL A 13 -4.94 28.21 13.18
CA VAL A 13 -5.29 27.28 12.10
C VAL A 13 -5.03 25.84 12.51
N ILE A 14 -3.84 25.55 13.03
CA ILE A 14 -3.44 24.21 13.44
C ILE A 14 -4.33 23.69 14.57
N LYS A 15 -4.64 24.55 15.55
CA LYS A 15 -5.59 24.22 16.62
C LYS A 15 -6.96 23.87 16.04
N ASN A 16 -7.50 24.70 15.14
CA ASN A 16 -8.79 24.42 14.49
C ASN A 16 -8.79 23.14 13.65
N ILE A 17 -7.70 22.84 12.93
CA ILE A 17 -7.54 21.58 12.18
C ILE A 17 -7.71 20.41 13.14
N TYR A 18 -6.95 20.44 14.25
CA TYR A 18 -7.00 19.38 15.25
C TYR A 18 -8.38 19.30 15.92
N THR A 19 -8.99 20.43 16.27
CA THR A 19 -10.35 20.49 16.82
C THR A 19 -11.37 19.83 15.89
N LEU A 20 -11.37 20.17 14.59
CA LEU A 20 -12.30 19.56 13.64
C LEU A 20 -12.07 18.06 13.48
N TYR A 21 -10.81 17.64 13.40
CA TYR A 21 -10.45 16.23 13.34
C TYR A 21 -10.90 15.48 14.61
N SER A 22 -10.75 16.11 15.78
CA SER A 22 -11.16 15.56 17.06
C SER A 22 -12.67 15.29 17.13
N TYR A 23 -13.48 16.13 16.46
CA TYR A 23 -14.92 15.90 16.31
C TYR A 23 -15.22 14.77 15.34
N ALA A 24 -14.49 14.68 14.21
CA ALA A 24 -14.65 13.59 13.24
C ALA A 24 -14.30 12.20 13.82
N LYS A 25 -13.44 12.15 14.83
CA LYS A 25 -13.09 10.94 15.58
C LYS A 25 -13.80 10.84 16.94
N SER A 26 -14.81 11.68 17.20
CA SER A 26 -15.59 11.62 18.45
C SER A 26 -16.48 10.38 18.50
N SER A 27 -16.70 9.84 19.69
CA SER A 27 -17.73 8.83 19.96
C SER A 27 -19.15 9.41 19.91
N ILE A 28 -19.30 10.74 20.01
CA ILE A 28 -20.59 11.41 19.93
C ILE A 28 -21.00 11.52 18.46
N VAL A 29 -22.06 10.80 18.09
CA VAL A 29 -22.55 10.65 16.71
C VAL A 29 -22.80 12.01 16.05
N ASP A 30 -23.51 12.93 16.73
CA ASP A 30 -23.83 14.26 16.19
C ASP A 30 -22.59 15.09 15.85
N ASN A 31 -21.58 15.08 16.73
CA ASN A 31 -20.33 15.80 16.52
C ASN A 31 -19.55 15.21 15.35
N LYS A 32 -19.51 13.87 15.27
CA LYS A 32 -18.86 13.13 14.20
C LYS A 32 -19.51 13.43 12.85
N GLU A 33 -20.82 13.23 12.73
CA GLU A 33 -21.54 13.52 11.48
C GLU A 33 -21.40 14.97 11.06
N TRP A 34 -21.52 15.91 12.01
CA TRP A 34 -21.35 17.33 11.73
C TRP A 34 -19.97 17.64 11.17
N ALA A 35 -18.90 17.06 11.73
CA ALA A 35 -17.55 17.27 11.24
C ALA A 35 -17.35 16.64 9.85
N LEU A 36 -17.80 15.38 9.67
CA LEU A 36 -17.69 14.66 8.39
C LEU A 36 -18.42 15.38 7.25
N GLN A 37 -19.56 16.01 7.51
CA GLN A 37 -20.25 16.82 6.50
C GLN A 37 -19.41 18.00 6.01
N ARG A 38 -18.57 18.60 6.87
CA ARG A 38 -17.74 19.77 6.52
C ARG A 38 -16.56 19.32 5.69
N PHE A 39 -15.97 18.18 6.06
CA PHE A 39 -15.02 17.47 5.22
C PHE A 39 -15.60 17.11 3.86
N LYS A 40 -16.87 16.69 3.74
CA LYS A 40 -17.50 16.42 2.43
C LYS A 40 -17.72 17.68 1.60
N GLN A 41 -18.24 18.74 2.22
CA GLN A 41 -18.64 19.98 1.55
C GLN A 41 -17.48 20.93 1.21
N GLY A 42 -16.30 20.71 1.79
CA GLY A 42 -15.11 21.52 1.53
C GLY A 42 -14.71 21.53 0.05
N LYS A 43 -14.23 22.69 -0.41
CA LYS A 43 -13.65 22.86 -1.76
C LYS A 43 -12.16 23.16 -1.70
N TRP A 44 -11.78 24.00 -0.74
CA TRP A 44 -10.41 24.38 -0.45
C TRP A 44 -9.99 23.83 0.91
N TYR A 45 -8.86 23.12 0.95
CA TYR A 45 -8.32 22.49 2.13
C TYR A 45 -6.98 23.09 2.49
N ILE A 46 -6.84 23.48 3.75
CA ILE A 46 -5.55 23.80 4.35
C ILE A 46 -4.84 22.48 4.64
N VAL A 47 -3.56 22.43 4.28
CA VAL A 47 -2.68 21.27 4.49
C VAL A 47 -1.67 21.63 5.58
N GLU A 48 -1.57 20.79 6.59
CA GLU A 48 -0.59 20.92 7.66
C GLU A 48 0.07 19.59 7.98
N VAL A 49 1.32 19.66 8.45
CA VAL A 49 2.11 18.49 8.83
C VAL A 49 1.96 18.26 10.32
N PHE A 50 1.45 17.09 10.69
CA PHE A 50 1.38 16.63 12.08
C PHE A 50 2.28 15.41 12.21
N GLY A 51 3.57 15.64 12.51
CA GLY A 51 4.56 14.58 12.46
C GLY A 51 4.73 14.03 11.05
N ASN A 52 4.56 12.73 10.84
CA ASN A 52 4.71 12.11 9.52
C ASN A 52 3.40 12.02 8.71
N THR A 53 2.31 12.63 9.21
CA THR A 53 1.00 12.59 8.55
C THR A 53 0.59 13.97 8.08
N LEU A 54 0.03 14.05 6.86
CA LEU A 54 -0.60 15.27 6.37
C LEU A 54 -2.06 15.31 6.80
N PHE A 55 -2.43 16.39 7.47
CA PHE A 55 -3.82 16.67 7.79
C PHE A 55 -4.36 17.69 6.80
N PHE A 56 -5.62 17.49 6.47
CA PHE A 56 -6.37 18.34 5.58
C PHE A 56 -7.55 18.88 6.38
N ALA A 57 -7.90 20.15 6.22
CA ALA A 57 -9.14 20.69 6.79
C ALA A 57 -9.77 21.75 5.89
N PRO A 58 -11.11 21.83 5.80
CA PRO A 58 -11.78 22.86 5.03
C PRO A 58 -11.38 24.27 5.51
N SER A 59 -10.83 25.07 4.59
CA SER A 59 -10.45 26.49 4.79
C SER A 59 -11.52 27.32 5.52
N ARG A 60 -12.80 27.11 5.15
CA ARG A 60 -13.95 27.76 5.78
C ARG A 60 -14.04 27.50 7.28
N PHE A 61 -13.70 26.31 7.76
CA PHE A 61 -13.75 26.00 9.19
C PHE A 61 -12.53 26.57 9.92
N VAL A 62 -11.34 26.41 9.34
CA VAL A 62 -10.09 26.75 10.05
C VAL A 62 -9.69 28.22 9.97
N GLY A 63 -10.39 29.02 9.15
CA GLY A 63 -10.13 30.45 8.99
C GLY A 63 -10.73 31.37 10.05
N TYR A 64 -11.37 30.84 11.10
CA TYR A 64 -11.95 31.63 12.21
C TYR A 64 -11.21 31.37 13.53
N LYS A 65 -11.06 32.38 14.39
CA LYS A 65 -10.39 32.22 15.70
C LYS A 65 -11.16 31.27 16.63
N ASP A 66 -10.43 30.37 17.28
CA ASP A 66 -10.94 29.42 18.30
C ASP A 66 -12.27 28.77 17.91
N ASN A 67 -12.34 28.25 16.68
CA ASN A 67 -13.61 27.87 16.06
C ASN A 67 -14.10 26.52 16.61
N THR A 68 -15.33 26.51 17.11
CA THR A 68 -16.02 25.33 17.64
C THR A 68 -17.28 25.05 16.83
N ILE A 69 -17.97 23.92 17.07
CA ILE A 69 -19.26 23.64 16.41
C ILE A 69 -20.27 24.78 16.63
N GLU A 70 -20.34 25.32 17.84
CA GLU A 70 -21.25 26.40 18.23
C GLU A 70 -20.92 27.70 17.51
N LYS A 71 -19.65 28.14 17.59
CA LYS A 71 -19.19 29.37 16.92
C LYS A 71 -19.31 29.26 15.40
N HIS A 72 -19.01 28.09 14.83
CA HIS A 72 -19.10 27.90 13.39
C HIS A 72 -20.53 28.00 12.86
N LYS A 73 -21.53 27.57 13.65
CA LYS A 73 -22.95 27.71 13.29
C LYS A 73 -23.40 29.18 13.23
N LEU A 74 -22.78 30.04 14.05
CA LEU A 74 -23.05 31.49 14.08
C LEU A 74 -22.29 32.24 12.98
N ASN A 75 -21.13 31.72 12.54
CA ASN A 75 -20.27 32.36 11.56
C ASN A 75 -20.65 31.95 10.12
N HIS A 76 -21.36 32.84 9.42
CA HIS A 76 -21.74 32.64 8.02
C HIS A 76 -20.64 33.09 7.04
N GLY A 77 -20.35 32.28 6.02
CA GLY A 77 -19.39 32.56 4.95
C GLY A 77 -19.20 31.33 4.07
N ASP A 78 -18.75 31.46 2.81
CA ASP A 78 -18.59 30.33 1.88
C ASP A 78 -17.15 29.79 1.78
N GLY A 79 -16.22 30.40 2.53
CA GLY A 79 -14.78 30.10 2.51
C GLY A 79 -13.95 31.06 1.64
N THR A 80 -14.57 31.91 0.83
CA THR A 80 -13.84 32.89 -0.01
C THR A 80 -13.17 33.98 0.82
N GLN A 81 -13.87 34.44 1.86
CA GLN A 81 -13.36 35.45 2.81
C GLN A 81 -12.16 34.92 3.61
N THR A 82 -12.22 33.67 4.06
CA THR A 82 -11.11 33.03 4.78
C THR A 82 -9.89 32.83 3.86
N ASN A 83 -10.11 32.43 2.60
CA ASN A 83 -9.03 32.29 1.60
C ASN A 83 -8.31 33.61 1.35
N SER A 84 -9.06 34.69 1.17
CA SER A 84 -8.49 36.03 1.00
C SER A 84 -7.61 36.41 2.21
N LYS A 85 -8.07 36.10 3.43
CA LYS A 85 -7.31 36.36 4.66
C LYS A 85 -6.02 35.55 4.75
N PHE A 86 -6.05 34.25 4.40
CA PHE A 86 -4.85 33.41 4.38
C PHE A 86 -3.77 33.98 3.45
N HIS A 87 -4.17 34.54 2.30
CA HIS A 87 -3.25 35.16 1.34
C HIS A 87 -2.77 36.54 1.79
N GLU A 88 -3.67 37.40 2.27
CA GLU A 88 -3.33 38.74 2.79
C GLU A 88 -2.27 38.69 3.90
N LEU A 89 -2.44 37.75 4.84
CA LEU A 89 -1.53 37.55 5.97
C LEU A 89 -0.30 36.71 5.61
N LYS A 90 -0.17 36.27 4.34
CA LYS A 90 0.90 35.36 3.88
C LYS A 90 1.05 34.12 4.76
N LEU A 91 -0.07 33.56 5.23
CA LEU A 91 -0.07 32.34 6.03
C LEU A 91 0.02 31.10 5.14
N TYR A 92 -0.74 31.08 4.04
CA TYR A 92 -0.81 29.95 3.11
C TYR A 92 -0.79 30.41 1.64
N LYS A 93 -0.30 29.53 0.77
CA LYS A 93 -0.29 29.69 -0.69
C LYS A 93 -0.97 28.51 -1.38
N GLU A 94 -1.51 28.75 -2.57
CA GLU A 94 -2.12 27.69 -3.37
C GLU A 94 -1.07 26.70 -3.86
N ALA A 95 -1.41 25.41 -3.85
CA ALA A 95 -0.58 24.36 -4.43
C ALA A 95 -1.45 23.31 -5.13
N SER A 96 -0.95 22.79 -6.25
CA SER A 96 -1.52 21.64 -6.94
C SER A 96 -0.42 20.63 -7.22
N ASP A 97 -0.55 19.43 -6.67
CA ASP A 97 0.41 18.35 -6.88
C ASP A 97 -0.30 17.00 -6.78
N VAL A 98 0.20 16.01 -7.53
CA VAL A 98 -0.32 14.64 -7.51
C VAL A 98 -0.15 14.01 -6.12
N PHE A 99 0.97 14.28 -5.43
CA PHE A 99 1.21 13.82 -4.06
C PHE A 99 0.15 14.35 -3.09
N LEU A 100 -0.18 15.64 -3.16
CA LEU A 100 -1.21 16.22 -2.28
C LEU A 100 -2.58 15.60 -2.53
N THR A 101 -2.91 15.33 -3.80
CA THR A 101 -4.17 14.69 -4.18
C THR A 101 -4.26 13.26 -3.63
N GLN A 102 -3.20 12.46 -3.79
CA GLN A 102 -3.13 11.10 -3.24
C GLN A 102 -3.21 11.07 -1.72
N GLN A 103 -2.48 11.97 -1.05
CA GLN A 103 -2.50 12.07 0.41
C GLN A 103 -3.87 12.55 0.93
N PHE A 104 -4.52 13.44 0.20
CA PHE A 104 -5.88 13.88 0.50
C PHE A 104 -6.89 12.74 0.37
N GLU A 105 -6.86 11.99 -0.73
CA GLU A 105 -7.74 10.83 -0.93
C GLU A 105 -7.57 9.82 0.22
N HIS A 106 -6.32 9.48 0.56
CA HIS A 106 -6.01 8.59 1.66
C HIS A 106 -6.58 9.12 2.99
N PHE A 107 -6.33 10.40 3.32
CA PHE A 107 -6.85 11.02 4.52
C PHE A 107 -8.38 11.00 4.58
N MET A 108 -9.07 11.30 3.48
CA MET A 108 -10.53 11.29 3.42
C MET A 108 -11.12 9.89 3.58
N ILE A 109 -10.46 8.86 3.03
CA ILE A 109 -10.83 7.45 3.23
C ILE A 109 -10.72 7.08 4.71
N THR A 110 -9.69 7.54 5.45
CA THR A 110 -9.58 7.30 6.91
C THR A 110 -10.74 7.90 7.72
N LEU A 111 -11.47 8.85 7.14
CA LEU A 111 -12.67 9.47 7.71
C LEU A 111 -13.97 8.82 7.18
N GLY A 112 -13.89 7.84 6.29
CA GLY A 112 -15.05 7.20 5.65
C GLY A 112 -15.73 8.10 4.61
N ILE A 113 -14.94 8.93 3.91
CA ILE A 113 -15.44 9.88 2.92
C ILE A 113 -14.78 9.63 1.56
N GLU A 114 -15.60 9.35 0.55
CA GLU A 114 -15.17 9.36 -0.85
C GLU A 114 -15.25 10.77 -1.42
N LYS A 115 -14.11 11.32 -1.86
CA LYS A 115 -14.01 12.64 -2.50
C LYS A 115 -12.77 12.72 -3.38
N ASP A 116 -12.97 13.06 -4.64
CA ASP A 116 -11.97 13.09 -5.72
C ASP A 116 -11.56 14.51 -6.16
N THR A 117 -12.23 15.55 -5.64
CA THR A 117 -12.06 16.93 -6.09
C THR A 117 -11.78 17.88 -4.92
N ALA A 118 -10.57 18.44 -4.88
CA ALA A 118 -10.14 19.41 -3.87
C ALA A 118 -9.07 20.38 -4.41
N LYS A 119 -8.99 21.56 -3.80
CA LYS A 119 -7.89 22.50 -3.97
C LYS A 119 -7.13 22.66 -2.66
N PHE A 120 -5.81 22.84 -2.74
CA PHE A 120 -4.95 22.81 -1.56
C PHE A 120 -4.28 24.16 -1.29
N LEU A 121 -4.17 24.48 -0.01
CA LEU A 121 -3.43 25.62 0.53
C LEU A 121 -2.36 25.07 1.48
N ILE A 122 -1.09 25.28 1.14
CA ILE A 122 0.07 24.84 1.95
C ILE A 122 0.71 26.06 2.65
N PRO A 123 1.46 25.88 3.75
CA PRO A 123 2.11 26.99 4.43
C PRO A 123 2.95 27.84 3.47
N TYR A 124 2.89 29.16 3.61
CA TYR A 124 3.46 30.09 2.62
C TYR A 124 4.95 29.86 2.34
N ASN A 125 5.71 29.55 3.40
CA ASN A 125 7.16 29.34 3.33
C ASN A 125 7.55 27.91 2.94
N TYR A 126 6.60 27.01 2.68
CA TYR A 126 6.88 25.60 2.39
C TYR A 126 6.85 25.32 0.89
N GLU A 127 7.72 24.44 0.44
CA GLU A 127 7.59 23.76 -0.85
C GLU A 127 7.02 22.34 -0.66
N ILE A 128 6.51 21.73 -1.73
CA ILE A 128 5.95 20.38 -1.68
C ILE A 128 6.99 19.36 -1.18
N SER A 129 8.27 19.58 -1.46
CA SER A 129 9.37 18.76 -0.93
C SER A 129 9.50 18.84 0.58
N ASP A 130 9.14 19.95 1.22
CA ASP A 130 9.22 20.12 2.67
C ASP A 130 8.13 19.33 3.40
N LEU A 131 6.99 19.13 2.75
CA LEU A 131 5.89 18.27 3.23
C LEU A 131 6.26 16.78 3.24
N LYS A 132 7.29 16.38 2.48
CA LYS A 132 7.75 14.98 2.37
C LYS A 132 8.88 14.64 3.36
N LYS A 133 9.45 15.63 4.06
CA LYS A 133 10.57 15.41 4.97
C LYS A 133 10.08 14.71 6.25
N PRO A 134 10.81 13.69 6.75
CA PRO A 134 10.48 13.04 8.01
C PRO A 134 10.58 14.02 9.17
N ARG A 135 9.71 13.84 10.16
CA ARG A 135 9.64 14.70 11.35
C ARG A 135 10.15 13.99 12.58
N LYS A 136 10.73 14.77 13.47
CA LYS A 136 11.31 14.31 14.72
C LYS A 136 10.38 14.60 15.90
N CYS A 137 10.66 13.95 17.03
CA CYS A 137 9.91 14.17 18.26
C CYS A 137 10.85 14.58 19.38
N TYR A 138 10.55 15.71 20.02
CA TYR A 138 11.34 16.29 21.09
C TYR A 138 10.57 16.22 22.41
N PHE A 139 11.25 15.84 23.49
CA PHE A 139 10.69 15.74 24.83
C PHE A 139 11.35 16.78 25.73
N ILE A 140 10.54 17.64 26.36
CA ILE A 140 11.02 18.72 27.24
C ILE A 140 10.46 18.55 28.64
N CYS A 141 11.30 18.79 29.66
CA CYS A 141 10.84 19.07 31.01
C CYS A 141 10.66 20.58 31.18
N PRO A 142 9.46 21.08 31.57
CA PRO A 142 9.16 22.52 31.54
C PRO A 142 10.01 23.33 32.54
N THR A 143 10.42 22.75 33.65
CA THR A 143 11.43 23.32 34.55
C THR A 143 12.12 22.24 35.38
N HIS A 144 13.37 22.50 35.76
CA HIS A 144 14.12 21.71 36.73
C HIS A 144 13.80 22.12 38.19
N CYS A 145 13.30 23.35 38.40
CA CYS A 145 12.94 23.84 39.72
C CYS A 145 11.80 23.03 40.35
N LYS A 146 12.05 22.45 41.52
CA LYS A 146 11.11 21.58 42.23
C LYS A 146 9.82 22.34 42.58
N GLY A 147 8.67 21.72 42.29
CA GLY A 147 7.35 22.30 42.60
C GLY A 147 6.87 23.38 41.62
N GLN A 148 7.65 23.77 40.60
CA GLN A 148 7.29 24.83 39.65
C GLN A 148 6.81 24.33 38.28
N LYS A 149 6.78 23.01 38.05
CA LYS A 149 6.45 22.41 36.74
C LYS A 149 5.08 22.81 36.20
N GLU A 150 4.07 22.87 37.06
CA GLU A 150 2.72 23.26 36.65
C GLU A 150 2.67 24.75 36.26
N ASN A 151 3.36 25.62 37.01
CA ASN A 151 3.45 27.05 36.70
C ASN A 151 4.20 27.28 35.38
N ALA A 152 5.29 26.53 35.17
CA ALA A 152 6.04 26.57 33.92
C ALA A 152 5.20 26.09 32.73
N TRP A 153 4.49 24.98 32.89
CA TRP A 153 3.55 24.50 31.87
C TRP A 153 2.46 25.53 31.55
N LYS A 154 1.83 26.15 32.55
CA LYS A 154 0.82 27.21 32.34
C LYS A 154 1.40 28.39 31.56
N SER A 155 2.65 28.75 31.80
CA SER A 155 3.35 29.80 31.03
C SER A 155 3.60 29.35 29.57
N PHE A 156 4.04 28.12 29.34
CA PHE A 156 4.30 27.58 28.00
C PHE A 156 3.01 27.49 27.19
N LEU A 157 1.93 27.03 27.82
CA LEU A 157 0.61 26.91 27.21
C LEU A 157 0.02 28.29 26.86
N SER A 158 0.02 29.24 27.81
CA SER A 158 -0.56 30.58 27.58
C SER A 158 0.20 31.41 26.56
N LYS A 159 1.52 31.27 26.50
CA LYS A 159 2.38 31.97 25.54
C LYS A 159 2.54 31.22 24.21
N ASN A 160 2.06 29.97 24.09
CA ASN A 160 2.29 29.07 22.95
C ASN A 160 3.79 28.91 22.62
N ILE A 161 4.59 28.67 23.65
CA ILE A 161 6.05 28.49 23.50
C ILE A 161 6.52 27.20 24.16
N MET A 162 7.71 26.77 23.77
CA MET A 162 8.58 25.91 24.54
C MET A 162 9.88 26.68 24.80
N ALA A 163 10.36 26.72 26.03
CA ALA A 163 11.58 27.45 26.38
C ALA A 163 12.57 26.61 27.19
N ILE A 164 13.85 26.94 27.07
CA ILE A 164 14.96 26.38 27.85
C ILE A 164 15.75 27.50 28.54
N GLY A 165 16.46 27.17 29.63
CA GLY A 165 17.12 28.15 30.50
C GLY A 165 18.58 27.86 30.78
N TRP A 166 19.44 28.79 30.36
CA TRP A 166 20.86 28.92 30.68
C TRP A 166 21.23 30.42 30.54
N LYS A 167 22.51 30.76 30.30
CA LYS A 167 22.97 32.14 30.03
C LYS A 167 22.05 32.90 29.07
N HIS A 168 21.82 34.18 29.37
CA HIS A 168 20.98 35.10 28.57
C HIS A 168 21.66 35.61 27.28
N THR A 169 22.53 34.83 26.66
CA THR A 169 23.22 35.21 25.42
C THR A 169 22.32 34.93 24.22
N ASP A 170 22.19 35.88 23.30
CA ASP A 170 21.45 35.64 22.05
C ASP A 170 22.28 34.77 21.10
N TYR A 171 21.94 33.49 20.98
CA TYR A 171 22.63 32.56 20.09
C TYR A 171 22.05 32.49 18.68
N THR A 172 21.16 33.40 18.27
CA THR A 172 20.47 33.32 16.97
C THR A 172 21.44 33.14 15.80
N ASN A 173 22.58 33.84 15.81
CA ASN A 173 23.58 33.80 14.73
C ASN A 173 24.80 32.92 15.02
N TYR A 174 24.81 32.18 16.13
CA TYR A 174 25.96 31.37 16.54
C TYR A 174 25.89 29.97 15.92
N SER A 175 27.03 29.41 15.57
CA SER A 175 27.16 27.98 15.23
C SER A 175 27.07 27.11 16.50
N ILE A 176 26.87 25.80 16.31
CA ILE A 176 26.84 24.85 17.45
C ILE A 176 28.22 24.79 18.14
N GLU A 177 29.31 24.89 17.39
CA GLU A 177 30.68 24.90 17.92
C GLU A 177 30.94 26.12 18.81
N GLU A 178 30.45 27.30 18.42
CA GLU A 178 30.59 28.52 19.23
C GLU A 178 29.77 28.44 20.52
N ILE A 179 28.60 27.79 20.51
CA ILE A 179 27.82 27.54 21.73
C ILE A 179 28.57 26.57 22.65
N ILE A 180 29.14 25.49 22.10
CA ILE A 180 29.94 24.52 22.88
C ILE A 180 31.10 25.22 23.61
N ASN A 181 31.77 26.15 22.93
CA ASN A 181 32.86 26.94 23.52
C ASN A 181 32.40 27.88 24.64
N ASP A 182 31.13 28.30 24.67
CA ASP A 182 30.61 29.14 25.74
C ASP A 182 30.16 28.33 26.98
N TYR A 183 29.97 27.01 26.84
CA TYR A 183 29.59 26.09 27.91
C TYR A 183 30.65 25.00 28.16
N THR A 184 31.94 25.36 28.13
CA THR A 184 33.06 24.42 28.36
C THR A 184 32.96 23.71 29.71
N ASP A 185 32.39 24.37 30.73
CA ASP A 185 32.31 23.87 32.11
C ASP A 185 30.93 23.27 32.45
N ASP A 186 29.92 23.43 31.57
CA ASP A 186 28.57 22.90 31.76
C ASP A 186 28.12 22.09 30.53
N HIS A 187 28.59 20.84 30.49
CA HIS A 187 28.25 19.91 29.43
C HIS A 187 26.75 19.55 29.36
N THR A 188 25.96 19.87 30.39
CA THR A 188 24.51 19.57 30.41
C THR A 188 23.69 20.54 29.53
N ALA A 189 24.26 21.72 29.22
CA ALA A 189 23.63 22.73 28.36
C ALA A 189 23.71 22.38 26.86
N ILE A 190 24.75 21.65 26.46
CA ILE A 190 25.15 21.50 25.05
C ILE A 190 24.07 20.76 24.25
N GLU A 191 23.57 19.64 24.75
CA GLU A 191 22.60 18.81 24.05
C GLU A 191 21.24 19.52 23.87
N PRO A 192 20.66 20.17 24.88
CA PRO A 192 19.48 21.02 24.72
C PRO A 192 19.63 22.13 23.68
N PHE A 193 20.78 22.82 23.62
CA PHE A 193 21.02 23.84 22.59
C PHE A 193 21.13 23.25 21.18
N LYS A 194 21.77 22.10 21.05
CA LYS A 194 21.81 21.36 19.78
C LYS A 194 20.40 20.96 19.34
N ASN A 195 19.61 20.43 20.27
CA ASN A 195 18.25 19.95 19.99
C ASN A 195 17.31 21.10 19.62
N ILE A 196 17.29 22.21 20.38
CA ILE A 196 16.40 23.35 20.07
C ILE A 196 16.73 24.02 18.73
N LYS A 197 18.00 23.98 18.31
CA LYS A 197 18.42 24.50 16.99
C LYS A 197 18.13 23.54 15.83
N ASP A 198 18.06 22.24 16.08
CA ASP A 198 17.70 21.25 15.04
C ASP A 198 16.18 21.20 14.77
N ILE A 199 15.35 21.72 15.70
CA ILE A 199 13.89 21.75 15.54
C ILE A 199 13.49 22.51 14.28
N LYS A 200 12.63 21.88 13.48
CA LYS A 200 12.01 22.45 12.29
C LYS A 200 10.52 22.58 12.48
N GLU A 201 9.93 23.53 11.76
CA GLU A 201 8.49 23.70 11.74
C GLU A 201 7.79 22.39 11.28
N GLY A 202 6.82 21.91 12.05
CA GLY A 202 6.14 20.63 11.85
C GLY A 202 6.67 19.45 12.69
N ASP A 203 7.80 19.62 13.40
CA ASP A 203 8.26 18.62 14.38
C ASP A 203 7.36 18.58 15.62
N ILE A 204 7.32 17.43 16.29
CA ILE A 204 6.50 17.21 17.47
C ILE A 204 7.27 17.58 18.73
N VAL A 205 6.62 18.31 19.63
CA VAL A 205 7.14 18.69 20.94
C VAL A 205 6.22 18.13 22.04
N CYS A 206 6.79 17.37 22.96
CA CYS A 206 6.10 16.74 24.08
C CYS A 206 6.61 17.32 25.40
N CYS A 207 5.74 18.01 26.15
CA CYS A 207 6.07 18.50 27.48
C CYS A 207 5.82 17.41 28.52
N THR A 208 6.86 16.95 29.20
CA THR A 208 6.84 15.81 30.11
C THR A 208 6.49 16.20 31.55
N ASN A 209 5.78 15.32 32.25
CA ASN A 209 5.57 15.40 33.70
C ASN A 209 6.26 14.24 34.43
N ASN A 210 7.58 14.10 34.27
CA ASN A 210 8.36 12.97 34.79
C ASN A 210 7.69 11.63 34.42
N ASN A 211 7.86 10.60 35.25
CA ASN A 211 7.30 9.25 35.12
C ASN A 211 5.77 9.16 35.16
N PHE A 212 5.06 10.28 35.30
CA PHE A 212 3.61 10.26 35.39
C PHE A 212 2.91 10.42 34.04
N GLY A 213 3.52 11.09 33.06
CA GLY A 213 2.80 11.42 31.82
C GLY A 213 3.35 12.63 31.07
N LEU A 214 2.48 13.25 30.27
CA LEU A 214 2.76 14.45 29.50
C LEU A 214 1.82 15.58 29.90
N TRP A 215 2.36 16.78 30.14
CA TRP A 215 1.56 18.00 30.27
C TRP A 215 0.85 18.37 28.97
N GLY A 216 1.53 18.18 27.83
CA GLY A 216 0.90 18.34 26.54
C GLY A 216 1.78 17.94 25.36
N ILE A 217 1.15 17.81 24.20
CA ILE A 217 1.76 17.50 22.90
C ILE A 217 1.43 18.68 21.97
N GLY A 218 2.45 19.19 21.29
CA GLY A 218 2.36 20.34 20.40
C GLY A 218 3.23 20.20 19.16
N ILE A 219 3.10 21.16 18.27
CA ILE A 219 3.81 21.23 16.98
C ILE A 219 4.65 22.48 16.93
N ALA A 220 5.92 22.33 16.56
CA ALA A 220 6.84 23.45 16.39
C ALA A 220 6.44 24.31 15.18
N LEU A 221 6.44 25.64 15.36
CA LEU A 221 6.04 26.62 14.34
C LEU A 221 7.10 27.66 14.03
N SER A 222 8.20 27.64 14.78
CA SER A 222 9.36 28.45 14.46
C SER A 222 10.63 27.66 14.70
N GLN A 223 11.70 28.11 14.07
CA GLN A 223 13.05 27.81 14.52
C GLN A 223 13.37 28.56 15.82
N TYR A 224 14.57 28.32 16.35
CA TYR A 224 15.11 28.98 17.55
C TYR A 224 14.89 30.50 17.55
N LYS A 225 14.45 31.02 18.71
CA LYS A 225 14.31 32.44 19.02
C LYS A 225 14.90 32.75 20.39
N PHE A 226 15.23 34.02 20.59
CA PHE A 226 15.74 34.54 21.84
C PHE A 226 14.88 35.72 22.33
N TYR A 227 14.51 35.68 23.61
CA TYR A 227 13.93 36.82 24.32
C TYR A 227 14.30 36.71 25.79
N LYS A 228 14.98 37.74 26.31
CA LYS A 228 15.46 37.74 27.69
C LYS A 228 14.30 37.60 28.68
N ASP A 229 14.43 36.68 29.63
CA ASP A 229 13.50 36.43 30.72
C ASP A 229 12.06 36.14 30.25
N ILE A 230 11.92 35.40 29.13
CA ILE A 230 10.61 35.05 28.57
C ILE A 230 9.75 34.23 29.54
N HIS A 231 10.36 33.49 30.46
CA HIS A 231 9.65 32.73 31.48
C HIS A 231 10.44 32.67 32.79
N TYR A 232 9.77 32.87 33.91
CA TYR A 232 10.33 32.65 35.25
C TYR A 232 10.17 31.17 35.64
N ALA A 233 11.29 30.45 35.71
CA ALA A 233 11.34 29.00 35.87
C ALA A 233 11.25 28.54 37.33
N GLY A 234 11.46 29.44 38.29
CA GLY A 234 11.43 29.17 39.72
C GLY A 234 12.72 29.57 40.42
N ILE A 235 12.90 29.07 41.65
CA ILE A 235 14.15 29.20 42.41
C ILE A 235 14.97 27.93 42.15
N ASP A 236 16.24 28.10 41.79
CA ASP A 236 17.18 26.99 41.56
C ASP A 236 17.69 26.37 42.88
N GLU A 237 18.59 25.38 42.78
CA GLU A 237 19.14 24.67 43.94
C GLU A 237 20.05 25.56 44.81
N ASP A 238 20.58 26.65 44.24
CA ASP A 238 21.44 27.62 44.91
C ASP A 238 20.65 28.77 45.57
N GLY A 239 19.33 28.77 45.41
CA GLY A 239 18.44 29.79 45.99
C GLY A 239 18.28 31.05 45.15
N ASN A 240 18.70 31.04 43.88
CA ASN A 240 18.58 32.17 42.96
C ASN A 240 17.35 32.04 42.06
N ASP A 241 16.82 33.19 41.62
CA ASP A 241 15.76 33.23 40.62
C ASP A 241 16.27 32.74 39.26
N SER A 242 15.60 31.72 38.71
CA SER A 242 15.91 31.12 37.41
C SER A 242 14.93 31.60 36.34
N TYR A 243 15.47 31.99 35.17
CA TYR A 243 14.69 32.47 34.03
C TYR A 243 15.10 31.77 32.75
N TYR A 244 14.13 31.51 31.88
CA TYR A 244 14.35 30.95 30.55
C TYR A 244 14.36 32.09 29.53
N SER A 245 15.20 31.97 28.50
CA SER A 245 15.37 33.02 27.49
C SER A 245 15.43 32.52 26.05
N HIS A 246 15.57 31.21 25.85
CA HIS A 246 15.66 30.60 24.52
C HIS A 246 14.40 29.80 24.27
N TYR A 247 13.73 30.04 23.15
CA TYR A 247 12.40 29.46 22.92
C TYR A 247 12.10 29.21 21.45
N ILE A 248 11.03 28.46 21.22
CA ILE A 248 10.36 28.31 19.92
C ILE A 248 8.86 28.49 20.11
N ASP A 249 8.17 28.85 19.03
CA ASP A 249 6.71 28.86 19.02
C ASP A 249 6.17 27.44 18.85
N VAL A 250 5.17 27.08 19.66
CA VAL A 250 4.55 25.74 19.68
C VAL A 250 3.04 25.87 19.71
N ALA A 251 2.36 25.23 18.75
CA ALA A 251 0.92 24.99 18.84
C ALA A 251 0.64 23.75 19.69
N TRP A 252 0.28 23.95 20.96
CA TRP A 252 -0.19 22.87 21.84
C TRP A 252 -1.60 22.41 21.40
N ILE A 253 -1.74 21.13 21.08
CA ILE A 253 -2.96 20.54 20.49
C ILE A 253 -3.59 19.46 21.36
N CYS A 254 -2.80 18.78 22.20
CA CYS A 254 -3.30 17.80 23.16
C CYS A 254 -2.80 18.14 24.55
N PHE A 255 -3.70 18.41 25.49
CA PHE A 255 -3.40 18.66 26.90
C PHE A 255 -4.68 18.50 27.72
N LYS A 256 -4.54 18.43 29.04
CA LYS A 256 -5.69 18.52 29.96
C LYS A 256 -5.71 19.90 30.60
N ASP A 257 -6.89 20.50 30.73
CA ASP A 257 -7.05 21.79 31.39
C ASP A 257 -6.59 21.73 32.85
N ASN A 258 -6.86 20.60 33.50
CA ASN A 258 -6.41 20.28 34.85
C ASN A 258 -5.55 19.01 34.84
N GLY A 259 -4.33 19.11 35.35
CA GLY A 259 -3.39 17.99 35.45
C GLY A 259 -2.65 17.68 34.14
N TYR A 260 -2.32 16.42 33.92
CA TYR A 260 -1.50 15.93 32.81
C TYR A 260 -2.13 14.69 32.17
N ILE A 261 -1.74 14.38 30.94
CA ILE A 261 -2.09 13.14 30.25
C ILE A 261 -1.29 12.00 30.90
N PRO A 262 -1.92 11.07 31.63
CA PRO A 262 -1.20 10.03 32.34
C PRO A 262 -0.57 9.02 31.37
N ALA A 263 0.57 8.44 31.75
CA ALA A 263 1.27 7.42 30.97
C ALA A 263 0.36 6.23 30.61
N LYS A 264 -0.62 5.91 31.45
CA LYS A 264 -1.64 4.87 31.19
C LYS A 264 -2.53 5.21 29.99
N GLU A 265 -2.94 6.46 29.81
CA GLU A 265 -3.72 6.91 28.64
C GLU A 265 -2.89 6.93 27.34
N LEU A 266 -1.56 6.92 27.48
CA LEU A 266 -0.62 6.75 26.36
C LEU A 266 -0.24 5.28 26.16
N HIS A 267 -0.83 4.35 26.92
CA HIS A 267 -0.55 2.91 26.88
C HIS A 267 0.92 2.55 27.14
N ILE A 268 1.56 3.29 28.06
CA ILE A 268 2.96 3.08 28.43
C ILE A 268 3.03 2.20 29.69
N LEU A 269 3.60 1.00 29.55
CA LEU A 269 3.74 0.02 30.64
C LEU A 269 4.87 0.35 31.63
N SER A 270 5.93 1.04 31.18
CA SER A 270 7.12 1.34 32.01
C SER A 270 7.60 2.77 31.77
N PRO A 271 6.90 3.79 32.30
CA PRO A 271 7.19 5.18 32.02
C PRO A 271 8.59 5.63 32.48
N GLU A 272 9.13 5.08 33.57
CA GLU A 272 10.49 5.43 34.04
C GLU A 272 11.61 5.11 33.04
N LYS A 273 11.39 4.18 32.10
CA LYS A 273 12.38 3.83 31.07
C LYS A 273 12.26 4.67 29.80
N MET A 274 11.15 5.38 29.63
CA MET A 274 10.87 6.14 28.40
C MET A 274 11.53 7.50 28.40
N TRP A 275 11.53 8.15 29.55
CA TRP A 275 12.12 9.47 29.76
C TRP A 275 13.46 9.32 30.50
N GLN A 276 14.43 8.69 29.82
CA GLN A 276 15.77 8.45 30.39
C GLN A 276 16.57 9.75 30.60
N PRO A 277 17.46 9.74 31.60
CA PRO A 277 17.12 10.19 32.95
C PRO A 277 16.91 11.71 32.97
N TYR A 278 15.78 12.20 33.51
CA TYR A 278 15.52 13.62 33.85
C TYR A 278 16.26 14.66 32.98
N GLY A 279 15.76 14.97 31.78
CA GLY A 279 16.49 15.80 30.80
C GLY A 279 15.69 16.96 30.24
N THR A 280 16.33 18.12 30.15
CA THR A 280 15.74 19.41 29.79
C THR A 280 15.11 19.43 28.40
N LEU A 281 15.81 18.94 27.36
CA LEU A 281 15.26 18.78 26.01
C LEU A 281 15.95 17.60 25.30
N ASN A 282 15.24 16.50 25.10
CA ASN A 282 15.74 15.26 24.51
C ASN A 282 15.12 15.01 23.13
N LEU A 283 15.90 14.40 22.24
CA LEU A 283 15.46 14.06 20.88
C LEU A 283 15.16 12.56 20.74
N LYS A 284 14.09 12.25 20.01
CA LYS A 284 13.84 10.95 19.37
C LYS A 284 13.83 11.15 17.86
N GLU A 285 14.73 10.46 17.16
CA GLU A 285 14.89 10.56 15.69
C GLU A 285 13.61 10.18 14.94
N GLU A 286 12.79 9.31 15.53
CA GLU A 286 11.47 8.95 15.02
C GLU A 286 10.39 9.28 16.04
N ILE A 287 9.18 9.57 15.53
CA ILE A 287 8.01 9.84 16.36
C ILE A 287 7.58 8.54 17.03
N PRO A 288 7.56 8.48 18.38
CA PRO A 288 7.15 7.27 19.06
C PRO A 288 5.70 6.91 18.73
N GLN A 289 5.46 5.63 18.50
CA GLN A 289 4.17 5.15 18.02
C GLN A 289 3.00 5.52 18.95
N TYR A 290 3.21 5.50 20.27
CA TYR A 290 2.20 5.91 21.25
C TYR A 290 1.81 7.39 21.14
N ILE A 291 2.75 8.28 20.77
CA ILE A 291 2.46 9.69 20.48
C ILE A 291 1.62 9.79 19.21
N SER A 292 2.03 9.08 18.16
CA SER A 292 1.29 9.06 16.90
C SER A 292 -0.14 8.56 17.11
N ASN A 293 -0.33 7.51 17.90
CA ASN A 293 -1.67 6.96 18.18
C ASN A 293 -2.53 7.93 18.97
N TYR A 294 -1.97 8.54 20.00
CA TYR A 294 -2.70 9.49 20.82
C TYR A 294 -3.11 10.72 20.01
N LEU A 295 -2.23 11.22 19.12
CA LEU A 295 -2.54 12.30 18.18
C LEU A 295 -3.62 11.89 17.16
N LEU A 296 -3.52 10.69 16.59
CA LEU A 296 -4.46 10.21 15.58
C LEU A 296 -5.78 9.72 16.19
N LYS A 297 -5.85 9.60 17.52
CA LYS A 297 -6.93 8.95 18.28
C LYS A 297 -7.20 7.52 17.82
N ASN A 298 -6.13 6.78 17.50
CA ASN A 298 -6.22 5.36 17.15
C ASN A 298 -6.42 4.57 18.45
N THR A 299 -7.49 3.77 18.52
CA THR A 299 -7.80 2.94 19.70
C THR A 299 -6.84 1.75 19.80
N GLU A 300 -6.56 1.24 21.02
CA GLU A 300 -5.70 0.05 21.27
C GLU A 300 -6.03 -1.16 20.38
N THR A 301 -7.29 -1.29 19.98
CA THR A 301 -7.80 -2.32 19.07
C THR A 301 -7.18 -2.29 17.68
N ASP A 302 -6.80 -1.12 17.15
CA ASP A 302 -6.29 -1.01 15.78
C ASP A 302 -4.83 -1.48 15.65
N MET A 303 -4.02 -1.36 16.70
CA MET A 303 -2.59 -1.72 16.66
C MET A 303 -2.31 -3.20 16.72
N GLU A 304 -2.96 -3.87 17.67
CA GLU A 304 -2.77 -5.30 17.86
C GLU A 304 -3.45 -6.08 16.72
N GLN A 305 -4.58 -5.59 16.20
CA GLN A 305 -5.25 -6.16 15.03
C GLN A 305 -4.42 -5.98 13.76
N ASN A 306 -3.85 -4.79 13.49
CA ASN A 306 -3.05 -4.57 12.27
C ASN A 306 -1.78 -5.44 12.23
N SER A 307 -1.06 -5.58 13.34
CA SER A 307 0.12 -6.46 13.43
C SER A 307 -0.25 -7.95 13.26
N LYS A 308 -1.38 -8.39 13.85
CA LYS A 308 -1.90 -9.75 13.65
C LYS A 308 -2.36 -10.00 12.21
N LEU A 309 -3.02 -9.03 11.57
CA LEU A 309 -3.48 -9.13 10.18
C LEU A 309 -2.31 -9.23 9.19
N GLU A 310 -1.25 -8.43 9.39
CA GLU A 310 -0.04 -8.50 8.56
C GLU A 310 0.58 -9.91 8.52
N LYS A 311 0.56 -10.64 9.65
CA LYS A 311 1.04 -12.03 9.70
C LYS A 311 0.26 -12.90 8.71
N TYR A 312 -1.07 -12.82 8.73
CA TYR A 312 -1.91 -13.64 7.85
C TYR A 312 -1.79 -13.22 6.38
N ILE A 313 -1.66 -11.92 6.11
CA ILE A 313 -1.42 -11.39 4.75
C ILE A 313 -0.13 -11.97 4.18
N LYS A 314 0.99 -11.93 4.93
CA LYS A 314 2.27 -12.49 4.48
C LYS A 314 2.19 -13.99 4.16
N ILE A 315 1.46 -14.76 4.98
CA ILE A 315 1.22 -16.19 4.74
C ILE A 315 0.39 -16.39 3.47
N LEU A 316 -0.66 -15.59 3.28
CA LEU A 316 -1.54 -15.64 2.12
C LEU A 316 -0.80 -15.25 0.83
N GLU A 317 0.04 -14.22 0.87
CA GLU A 317 0.85 -13.79 -0.27
C GLU A 317 1.86 -14.87 -0.70
N ALA A 318 2.50 -15.52 0.27
CA ALA A 318 3.50 -16.56 0.03
C ALA A 318 2.86 -17.86 -0.52
N ASN A 319 1.70 -18.26 0.01
CA ASN A 319 1.10 -19.56 -0.29
C ASN A 319 -0.08 -19.48 -1.27
N LYS A 320 -0.57 -18.28 -1.59
CA LYS A 320 -1.76 -17.98 -2.41
C LYS A 320 -3.10 -18.53 -1.88
N ASN A 321 -3.09 -19.57 -1.06
CA ASN A 321 -4.25 -20.18 -0.44
C ASN A 321 -4.00 -20.40 1.06
N ILE A 322 -4.97 -20.04 1.90
CA ILE A 322 -4.93 -20.27 3.35
C ILE A 322 -6.26 -20.86 3.83
N ILE A 323 -6.22 -21.71 4.86
CA ILE A 323 -7.37 -22.20 5.59
C ILE A 323 -7.26 -21.72 7.03
N LEU A 324 -8.27 -20.98 7.46
CA LEU A 324 -8.49 -20.58 8.85
C LEU A 324 -9.36 -21.64 9.51
N THR A 325 -8.79 -22.37 10.47
CA THR A 325 -9.45 -23.43 11.22
C THR A 325 -9.60 -23.04 12.68
N GLY A 326 -10.46 -23.71 13.43
CA GLY A 326 -10.65 -23.44 14.84
C GLY A 326 -12.06 -23.75 15.31
N ALA A 327 -12.25 -23.56 16.62
CA ALA A 327 -13.53 -23.75 17.28
C ALA A 327 -14.64 -22.87 16.69
N PRO A 328 -15.92 -23.23 16.87
CA PRO A 328 -17.02 -22.42 16.36
C PRO A 328 -17.08 -21.06 17.05
N GLY A 329 -17.36 -20.05 16.23
CA GLY A 329 -17.56 -18.68 16.70
C GLY A 329 -16.29 -17.88 17.02
N THR A 330 -15.10 -18.35 16.62
CA THR A 330 -13.82 -17.61 16.74
C THR A 330 -13.62 -16.50 15.70
N GLY A 331 -14.64 -16.19 14.89
CA GLY A 331 -14.61 -15.05 13.97
C GLY A 331 -13.81 -15.25 12.68
N LYS A 332 -13.54 -16.50 12.28
CA LYS A 332 -12.73 -16.85 11.09
C LYS A 332 -13.23 -16.15 9.81
N THR A 333 -14.54 -16.16 9.56
CA THR A 333 -15.15 -15.49 8.39
C THR A 333 -14.99 -13.96 8.44
N HIS A 334 -15.06 -13.37 9.64
CA HIS A 334 -14.78 -11.94 9.82
C HIS A 334 -13.30 -11.63 9.59
N LEU A 335 -12.39 -12.48 10.08
CA LEU A 335 -10.95 -12.36 9.85
C LEU A 335 -10.60 -12.47 8.36
N ALA A 336 -11.21 -13.40 7.62
CA ALA A 336 -11.01 -13.54 6.18
C ALA A 336 -11.40 -12.26 5.41
N LYS A 337 -12.53 -11.65 5.76
CA LYS A 337 -12.97 -10.37 5.18
C LYS A 337 -12.05 -9.22 5.58
N ALA A 338 -11.59 -9.18 6.83
CA ALA A 338 -10.64 -8.18 7.30
C ALA A 338 -9.32 -8.25 6.51
N ILE A 339 -8.77 -9.45 6.30
CA ILE A 339 -7.58 -9.67 5.47
C ILE A 339 -7.78 -9.12 4.05
N ALA A 340 -8.92 -9.45 3.41
CA ALA A 340 -9.21 -8.97 2.06
C ALA A 340 -9.30 -7.44 1.98
N ASN A 341 -9.96 -6.81 2.96
CA ASN A 341 -10.07 -5.35 3.06
C ASN A 341 -8.70 -4.69 3.28
N THR A 342 -7.87 -5.23 4.17
CA THR A 342 -6.53 -4.69 4.45
C THR A 342 -5.60 -4.79 3.23
N MET A 343 -5.79 -5.81 2.38
CA MET A 343 -5.05 -5.95 1.12
C MET A 343 -5.56 -5.05 -0.02
N ASP A 344 -6.61 -4.24 0.22
CA ASP A 344 -7.36 -3.52 -0.81
C ASP A 344 -7.78 -4.44 -1.98
N ALA A 345 -8.14 -5.68 -1.64
CA ALA A 345 -8.47 -6.71 -2.60
C ALA A 345 -9.98 -6.68 -2.93
N GLU A 346 -10.32 -6.88 -4.21
CA GLU A 346 -11.70 -7.22 -4.57
C GLU A 346 -11.98 -8.65 -4.12
N TYR A 347 -13.09 -8.88 -3.40
CA TYR A 347 -13.38 -10.20 -2.90
C TYR A 347 -14.82 -10.66 -3.14
N ASP A 348 -14.96 -11.97 -3.30
CA ASP A 348 -16.24 -12.68 -3.35
C ASP A 348 -16.31 -13.70 -2.20
N PHE A 349 -17.53 -14.12 -1.89
CA PHE A 349 -17.82 -15.02 -0.78
C PHE A 349 -18.80 -16.12 -1.19
N VAL A 350 -18.50 -17.37 -0.85
CA VAL A 350 -19.40 -18.51 -0.98
C VAL A 350 -19.36 -19.36 0.29
N GLN A 351 -20.47 -19.99 0.63
CA GLN A 351 -20.53 -20.99 1.70
C GLN A 351 -20.83 -22.36 1.10
N PHE A 352 -20.06 -23.39 1.45
CA PHE A 352 -20.31 -24.74 0.95
C PHE A 352 -21.42 -25.44 1.73
N HIS A 353 -22.41 -25.90 0.98
CA HIS A 353 -23.45 -26.82 1.46
C HIS A 353 -23.06 -28.26 1.07
N PRO A 354 -23.51 -29.31 1.79
CA PRO A 354 -23.24 -30.70 1.42
C PRO A 354 -23.67 -31.10 0.01
N SER A 355 -24.61 -30.38 -0.59
CA SER A 355 -25.07 -30.59 -1.97
C SER A 355 -24.36 -29.69 -2.99
N TYR A 356 -23.42 -28.85 -2.56
CA TYR A 356 -22.70 -27.92 -3.44
C TYR A 356 -21.76 -28.72 -4.34
N ASP A 357 -21.76 -28.44 -5.64
CA ASP A 357 -21.03 -29.24 -6.62
C ASP A 357 -20.27 -28.39 -7.65
N TYR A 358 -19.63 -29.09 -8.58
CA TYR A 358 -18.86 -28.49 -9.68
C TYR A 358 -19.70 -27.51 -10.52
N THR A 359 -20.99 -27.79 -10.70
CA THR A 359 -21.87 -27.01 -11.58
C THR A 359 -22.18 -25.63 -11.03
N ASP A 360 -22.17 -25.49 -9.71
CA ASP A 360 -22.34 -24.20 -9.02
C ASP A 360 -21.02 -23.43 -8.90
N PHE A 361 -19.90 -24.13 -8.66
CA PHE A 361 -18.61 -23.51 -8.40
C PHE A 361 -17.84 -23.13 -9.67
N VAL A 362 -17.82 -24.03 -10.67
CA VAL A 362 -16.94 -23.95 -11.83
C VAL A 362 -17.72 -23.64 -13.10
N GLU A 363 -18.64 -24.51 -13.50
CA GLU A 363 -19.51 -24.33 -14.66
C GLU A 363 -20.55 -25.45 -14.77
N GLY A 364 -21.75 -25.09 -15.25
CA GLY A 364 -22.86 -26.03 -15.41
C GLY A 364 -23.79 -25.69 -16.56
N LEU A 365 -24.62 -26.66 -16.94
CA LEU A 365 -25.72 -26.45 -17.88
C LEU A 365 -26.96 -25.96 -17.12
N ARG A 366 -27.52 -24.83 -17.56
CA ARG A 366 -28.78 -24.30 -17.04
C ARG A 366 -29.85 -24.31 -18.14
N PRO A 367 -31.09 -24.69 -17.85
CA PRO A 367 -32.16 -24.68 -18.83
C PRO A 367 -32.45 -23.25 -19.29
N LEU A 368 -32.76 -23.11 -20.58
CA LEU A 368 -33.32 -21.90 -21.16
C LEU A 368 -34.85 -21.96 -21.07
N PRO A 369 -35.52 -20.79 -21.07
CA PRO A 369 -36.97 -20.74 -21.27
C PRO A 369 -37.36 -21.54 -22.52
N PRO A 370 -38.53 -22.19 -22.54
CA PRO A 370 -38.97 -22.94 -23.70
C PRO A 370 -39.03 -22.04 -24.93
N ASP A 371 -38.57 -22.55 -26.06
CA ASP A 371 -38.73 -21.86 -27.33
C ASP A 371 -40.22 -21.76 -27.74
N ASN A 372 -40.53 -21.04 -28.82
CA ASN A 372 -41.91 -20.90 -29.32
C ASN A 372 -42.58 -22.24 -29.71
N ASN A 373 -41.81 -23.34 -29.76
CA ASN A 373 -42.30 -24.69 -30.05
C ASN A 373 -42.37 -25.57 -28.77
N GLY A 374 -42.11 -25.01 -27.59
CA GLY A 374 -42.15 -25.71 -26.31
C GLY A 374 -40.91 -26.55 -25.98
N ASN A 375 -39.82 -26.46 -26.76
CA ASN A 375 -38.59 -27.20 -26.48
C ASN A 375 -37.75 -26.48 -25.44
N ILE A 376 -37.22 -27.23 -24.47
CA ILE A 376 -36.30 -26.72 -23.44
C ILE A 376 -34.87 -26.86 -23.96
N GLY A 377 -34.20 -25.73 -24.18
CA GLY A 377 -32.77 -25.69 -24.49
C GLY A 377 -31.90 -25.66 -23.22
N PHE A 378 -30.60 -25.90 -23.35
CA PHE A 378 -29.63 -25.72 -22.25
C PHE A 378 -28.53 -24.75 -22.69
N LYS A 379 -28.08 -23.88 -21.77
CA LYS A 379 -26.88 -23.06 -21.96
C LYS A 379 -25.85 -23.36 -20.89
N ARG A 380 -24.57 -23.33 -21.28
CA ARG A 380 -23.45 -23.36 -20.34
C ARG A 380 -23.36 -22.02 -19.62
N VAL A 381 -23.24 -22.06 -18.30
CA VAL A 381 -23.11 -20.90 -17.42
C VAL A 381 -21.85 -21.09 -16.56
N ASN A 382 -21.08 -20.02 -16.38
CA ASN A 382 -19.93 -20.03 -15.48
C ASN A 382 -20.40 -20.12 -14.03
N GLY A 383 -19.71 -20.94 -13.24
CA GLY A 383 -19.88 -20.96 -11.80
C GLY A 383 -19.18 -19.77 -11.15
N VAL A 384 -19.44 -19.58 -9.86
CA VAL A 384 -19.02 -18.38 -9.10
C VAL A 384 -17.50 -18.15 -9.15
N PHE A 385 -16.70 -19.21 -9.05
CA PHE A 385 -15.25 -19.09 -9.02
C PHE A 385 -14.64 -18.82 -10.39
N LYS A 386 -15.19 -19.45 -11.44
CA LYS A 386 -14.74 -19.22 -12.82
C LYS A 386 -15.04 -17.79 -13.26
N GLU A 387 -16.21 -17.27 -12.90
CA GLU A 387 -16.57 -15.88 -13.19
C GLU A 387 -15.68 -14.89 -12.43
N PHE A 388 -15.37 -15.17 -11.15
CA PHE A 388 -14.43 -14.37 -10.37
C PHE A 388 -13.04 -14.31 -11.02
N CYS A 389 -12.50 -15.45 -11.45
CA CYS A 389 -11.21 -15.49 -12.15
C CYS A 389 -11.26 -14.73 -13.49
N LYS A 390 -12.39 -14.77 -14.21
CA LYS A 390 -12.58 -14.01 -15.44
C LYS A 390 -12.44 -12.50 -15.20
N ARG A 391 -13.08 -11.99 -14.14
CA ARG A 391 -12.99 -10.57 -13.75
C ARG A 391 -11.56 -10.16 -13.42
N ALA A 392 -10.85 -10.97 -12.64
CA ALA A 392 -9.45 -10.70 -12.29
C ALA A 392 -8.55 -10.59 -13.53
N ILE A 393 -8.73 -11.46 -14.54
CA ILE A 393 -7.97 -11.41 -15.80
C ILE A 393 -8.31 -10.16 -16.61
N GLN A 394 -9.60 -9.85 -16.75
CA GLN A 394 -10.06 -8.70 -17.53
C GLN A 394 -9.54 -7.37 -16.96
N TYR A 395 -9.46 -7.26 -15.63
CA TYR A 395 -8.87 -6.09 -14.98
C TYR A 395 -7.40 -5.91 -15.35
N THR A 396 -6.59 -6.97 -15.24
CA THR A 396 -5.17 -6.95 -15.61
C THR A 396 -4.97 -6.63 -17.10
N GLN A 397 -5.80 -7.19 -17.98
CA GLN A 397 -5.75 -6.92 -19.42
C GLN A 397 -6.11 -5.46 -19.76
N LYS A 398 -7.12 -4.90 -19.09
CA LYS A 398 -7.52 -3.49 -19.27
C LYS A 398 -6.43 -2.52 -18.84
N GLN A 399 -5.73 -2.81 -17.73
CA GLN A 399 -4.59 -2.02 -17.28
C GLN A 399 -3.39 -2.10 -18.25
N SER A 400 -3.10 -3.27 -18.83
CA SER A 400 -2.04 -3.39 -19.83
C SER A 400 -2.34 -2.64 -21.13
N ILE A 401 -3.61 -2.57 -21.54
CA ILE A 401 -4.02 -1.81 -22.73
C ILE A 401 -3.90 -0.29 -22.47
N LEU A 402 -4.30 0.19 -21.29
CA LEU A 402 -4.19 1.59 -20.89
C LEU A 402 -2.73 2.07 -20.75
N SER A 403 -1.80 1.19 -20.40
CA SER A 403 -0.37 1.51 -20.35
C SER A 403 0.29 1.50 -21.73
N ASP A 404 -0.16 0.65 -22.65
CA ASP A 404 0.30 0.61 -24.04
C ASP A 404 -0.22 1.80 -24.88
N ASP A 405 -1.48 2.22 -24.71
CA ASP A 405 -2.02 3.41 -25.40
C ASP A 405 -1.29 4.71 -25.01
N ASN A 406 -0.90 4.83 -23.73
CA ASN A 406 -0.09 5.95 -23.24
C ASN A 406 1.35 5.93 -23.77
N LYS A 407 1.94 4.73 -23.98
CA LYS A 407 3.24 4.58 -24.64
C LYS A 407 3.17 4.94 -26.13
N ILE A 408 2.14 4.51 -26.84
CA ILE A 408 1.97 4.80 -28.28
C ILE A 408 1.65 6.28 -28.51
N ALA A 409 0.88 6.92 -27.63
CA ALA A 409 0.63 8.37 -27.69
C ALA A 409 1.91 9.20 -27.46
N LYS A 410 2.75 8.83 -26.48
CA LYS A 410 4.08 9.45 -26.29
C LYS A 410 4.99 9.23 -27.50
N SER A 411 4.99 8.03 -28.06
CA SER A 411 5.76 7.69 -29.27
C SER A 411 5.32 8.51 -30.49
N PHE A 412 4.02 8.81 -30.63
CA PHE A 412 3.53 9.68 -31.70
C PHE A 412 4.03 11.12 -31.54
N ASP A 413 3.91 11.70 -30.34
CA ASP A 413 4.32 13.08 -30.10
C ASP A 413 5.84 13.27 -30.31
N GLU A 414 6.65 12.30 -29.87
CA GLU A 414 8.10 12.28 -30.10
C GLU A 414 8.45 12.14 -31.60
N ALA A 415 7.87 11.16 -32.29
CA ALA A 415 8.11 10.96 -33.72
C ALA A 415 7.64 12.16 -34.56
N TYR A 416 6.54 12.81 -34.16
CA TYR A 416 6.02 13.99 -34.81
C TYR A 416 6.95 15.20 -34.62
N ASN A 417 7.44 15.45 -33.41
CA ASN A 417 8.39 16.55 -33.16
C ASN A 417 9.70 16.35 -33.94
N ILE A 418 10.24 15.12 -33.98
CA ILE A 418 11.44 14.80 -34.77
C ILE A 418 11.18 15.01 -36.27
N LEU A 419 9.99 14.64 -36.76
CA LEU A 419 9.62 14.87 -38.15
C LEU A 419 9.58 16.37 -38.49
N ILE A 420 8.99 17.19 -37.61
CA ILE A 420 8.92 18.65 -37.76
C ILE A 420 10.31 19.26 -37.85
N GLU A 421 11.22 18.91 -36.93
CA GLU A 421 12.61 19.38 -36.94
C GLU A 421 13.36 18.96 -38.21
N ASN A 422 13.17 17.72 -38.64
CA ASN A 422 13.79 17.24 -39.88
C ASN A 422 13.25 17.95 -41.13
N ILE A 423 11.98 18.34 -41.14
CA ILE A 423 11.40 19.16 -42.22
C ILE A 423 11.98 20.58 -42.19
N LYS A 424 12.07 21.23 -41.03
CA LYS A 424 12.66 22.57 -40.89
C LYS A 424 14.11 22.63 -41.37
N HIS A 425 14.89 21.60 -41.08
CA HIS A 425 16.30 21.50 -41.43
C HIS A 425 16.56 20.88 -42.82
N ASN A 426 15.52 20.58 -43.62
CA ASN A 426 15.63 19.89 -44.91
C ASN A 426 16.37 18.53 -44.85
N ASN A 427 16.32 17.86 -43.70
CA ASN A 427 16.98 16.57 -43.44
C ASN A 427 16.15 15.37 -43.90
N ILE A 428 14.90 15.59 -44.33
CA ILE A 428 14.00 14.54 -44.80
C ILE A 428 13.25 14.98 -46.06
N VAL A 429 13.05 14.03 -46.98
CA VAL A 429 12.26 14.23 -48.21
C VAL A 429 11.03 13.34 -48.13
N LEU A 430 9.85 13.94 -48.14
CA LEU A 430 8.57 13.24 -48.16
C LEU A 430 8.07 13.06 -49.60
N TYR A 431 7.33 11.98 -49.86
CA TYR A 431 6.82 11.64 -51.20
C TYR A 431 5.30 11.52 -51.18
N SER A 432 4.62 12.09 -52.18
CA SER A 432 3.15 12.03 -52.29
C SER A 432 2.64 10.84 -53.12
N ASP A 433 3.50 10.23 -53.95
CA ASP A 433 3.15 9.07 -54.77
C ASP A 433 4.34 8.12 -54.89
N PHE A 434 4.10 6.84 -54.61
CA PHE A 434 5.09 5.77 -54.59
C PHE A 434 4.95 4.82 -55.79
N ARG A 435 3.93 5.01 -56.67
CA ARG A 435 3.57 4.01 -57.68
C ARG A 435 4.10 4.28 -59.09
N ASN A 436 4.34 5.52 -59.55
CA ASN A 436 4.83 5.73 -60.94
C ASN A 436 5.50 7.08 -61.34
N ASN A 437 5.98 7.88 -60.39
CA ASN A 437 6.98 8.95 -60.57
C ASN A 437 7.08 9.64 -59.21
N LYS A 438 8.21 9.52 -58.51
CA LYS A 438 8.39 10.09 -57.16
C LYS A 438 8.16 11.61 -57.18
N LYS A 439 6.95 12.05 -56.87
CA LYS A 439 6.66 13.47 -56.67
C LYS A 439 7.05 13.83 -55.25
N VAL A 440 8.07 14.69 -55.15
CA VAL A 440 8.50 15.26 -53.87
C VAL A 440 7.36 16.10 -53.31
N LEU A 441 6.99 15.81 -52.08
CA LEU A 441 5.95 16.53 -51.37
C LEU A 441 6.51 17.86 -50.85
N GLN A 442 5.97 18.97 -51.35
CA GLN A 442 6.30 20.29 -50.82
C GLN A 442 5.54 20.52 -49.51
N VAL A 443 6.29 20.61 -48.42
CA VAL A 443 5.80 20.86 -47.05
C VAL A 443 6.45 22.10 -46.44
N GLU A 444 5.71 22.80 -45.59
CA GLU A 444 6.16 23.95 -44.79
C GLU A 444 5.61 23.81 -43.37
N ILE A 445 6.37 24.22 -42.37
CA ILE A 445 5.91 24.23 -40.97
C ILE A 445 5.30 25.59 -40.64
N LYS A 446 4.12 25.58 -40.02
CA LYS A 446 3.45 26.80 -39.55
C LYS A 446 3.00 26.68 -38.10
N GLU A 447 3.03 27.81 -37.41
CA GLU A 447 2.44 27.94 -36.08
C GLU A 447 0.92 28.18 -36.20
N GLN A 448 0.13 27.46 -35.41
CA GLN A 448 -1.31 27.67 -35.32
C GLN A 448 -1.70 28.04 -33.88
N SER A 449 -2.37 29.18 -33.71
CA SER A 449 -2.88 29.66 -32.41
C SER A 449 -4.33 29.20 -32.21
N GLY A 450 -4.55 28.31 -31.23
CA GLY A 450 -5.85 27.81 -30.80
C GLY A 450 -5.81 27.43 -29.31
N SER A 451 -6.96 27.48 -28.63
CA SER A 451 -7.17 27.74 -27.19
C SER A 451 -6.60 26.76 -26.14
N ASP A 452 -5.60 25.95 -26.43
CA ASP A 452 -4.70 25.34 -25.42
C ASP A 452 -3.45 24.79 -26.13
N LYS A 453 -2.28 25.37 -25.80
CA LYS A 453 -0.91 25.09 -26.31
C LYS A 453 -0.60 25.49 -27.77
N TYR A 454 0.54 26.17 -27.94
CA TYR A 454 1.22 26.38 -29.22
C TYR A 454 1.59 25.03 -29.84
N ARG A 455 1.19 24.77 -31.09
CA ARG A 455 1.55 23.53 -31.80
C ARG A 455 1.91 23.80 -33.26
N GLU A 456 3.01 23.21 -33.71
CA GLU A 456 3.51 23.32 -35.07
C GLU A 456 2.79 22.32 -35.99
N ILE A 457 2.26 22.80 -37.11
CA ILE A 457 1.48 22.01 -38.07
C ILE A 457 2.19 21.92 -39.41
N ILE A 458 2.10 20.74 -40.04
CA ILE A 458 2.62 20.50 -41.39
C ILE A 458 1.61 21.03 -42.41
N ARG A 459 2.02 22.02 -43.22
CA ARG A 459 1.27 22.50 -44.38
C ARG A 459 1.84 21.88 -45.64
N PHE A 460 1.00 21.38 -46.55
CA PHE A 460 1.43 20.83 -47.84
C PHE A 460 0.78 21.57 -49.01
N TYR A 461 1.47 21.59 -50.17
CA TYR A 461 1.05 22.32 -51.36
C TYR A 461 0.55 21.40 -52.48
N LYS A 462 -0.60 21.74 -53.08
CA LYS A 462 -1.24 21.10 -54.22
C LYS A 462 -1.57 22.13 -55.30
N THR A 463 -0.88 22.06 -56.45
CA THR A 463 -1.18 22.88 -57.66
C THR A 463 -1.48 24.35 -57.32
N ASN A 464 -0.53 25.00 -56.63
CA ASN A 464 -0.57 26.39 -56.13
C ASN A 464 -1.58 26.71 -55.00
N LYS A 465 -2.23 25.72 -54.38
CA LYS A 465 -3.05 25.88 -53.17
C LYS A 465 -2.42 25.10 -52.00
N PHE A 466 -2.57 25.58 -50.78
CA PHE A 466 -2.04 24.90 -49.59
C PHE A 466 -3.16 24.27 -48.75
N GLN A 467 -2.83 23.23 -48.00
CA GLN A 467 -3.70 22.60 -47.02
C GLN A 467 -2.89 22.24 -45.76
N ASN A 468 -3.49 22.39 -44.58
CA ASN A 468 -2.87 21.99 -43.31
C ASN A 468 -3.19 20.52 -43.03
N ALA A 469 -2.20 19.74 -42.62
CA ALA A 469 -2.39 18.38 -42.17
C ALA A 469 -3.09 18.37 -40.80
N GLN A 470 -4.16 17.60 -40.69
CA GLN A 470 -4.88 17.41 -39.44
C GLN A 470 -4.15 16.38 -38.57
N ILE A 471 -3.62 16.86 -37.43
CA ILE A 471 -2.83 16.04 -36.49
C ILE A 471 -3.64 14.85 -36.00
N ASP A 472 -4.92 15.02 -35.64
CA ASP A 472 -5.77 13.92 -35.17
C ASP A 472 -5.89 12.78 -36.18
N TYR A 473 -5.86 13.09 -37.47
CA TYR A 473 -5.90 12.08 -38.53
C TYR A 473 -4.55 11.40 -38.70
N LEU A 474 -3.44 12.14 -38.62
CA LEU A 474 -2.09 11.57 -38.60
C LEU A 474 -1.91 10.63 -37.41
N GLN A 475 -2.37 11.04 -36.22
CA GLN A 475 -2.29 10.25 -35.00
C GLN A 475 -3.10 8.96 -35.11
N LYS A 476 -4.35 9.03 -35.57
CA LYS A 476 -5.19 7.83 -35.76
C LYS A 476 -4.57 6.84 -36.73
N ILE A 477 -4.04 7.31 -37.86
CA ILE A 477 -3.41 6.45 -38.86
C ILE A 477 -2.09 5.87 -38.31
N TYR A 478 -1.26 6.68 -37.65
CA TYR A 478 -0.01 6.23 -37.01
C TYR A 478 -0.26 5.15 -35.95
N THR A 479 -1.16 5.41 -34.99
CA THR A 479 -1.51 4.47 -33.92
C THR A 479 -2.04 3.15 -34.48
N TYR A 480 -2.86 3.19 -35.54
CA TYR A 480 -3.36 2.00 -36.21
C TYR A 480 -2.23 1.12 -36.78
N TYR A 481 -1.27 1.72 -37.48
CA TYR A 481 -0.19 0.95 -38.11
C TYR A 481 0.90 0.51 -37.12
N VAL A 482 1.21 1.33 -36.10
CA VAL A 482 2.15 0.96 -35.02
C VAL A 482 1.60 -0.18 -34.17
N SER A 483 0.32 -0.14 -33.79
CA SER A 483 -0.32 -1.23 -33.01
C SER A 483 -0.32 -2.56 -33.77
N LYS A 484 -0.34 -2.54 -35.11
CA LYS A 484 -0.21 -3.71 -35.98
C LYS A 484 1.23 -4.08 -36.35
N LYS A 485 2.23 -3.35 -35.83
CA LYS A 485 3.66 -3.50 -36.17
C LYS A 485 3.95 -3.41 -37.68
N GLN A 486 3.15 -2.62 -38.41
CA GLN A 486 3.27 -2.44 -39.85
C GLN A 486 3.89 -1.06 -40.16
N TYR A 487 5.18 -1.03 -40.50
CA TYR A 487 5.91 0.23 -40.71
C TYR A 487 6.07 0.63 -42.19
N ASN A 488 5.66 -0.22 -43.13
CA ASN A 488 5.66 0.10 -44.56
C ASN A 488 4.22 0.09 -45.09
N ILE A 489 3.77 1.27 -45.54
CA ILE A 489 2.41 1.52 -46.02
C ILE A 489 2.41 2.08 -47.46
N GLN A 490 3.54 1.98 -48.18
CA GLN A 490 3.70 2.57 -49.52
C GLN A 490 2.76 1.93 -50.56
N GLN A 491 2.42 0.65 -50.39
CA GLN A 491 1.56 -0.11 -51.31
C GLN A 491 0.08 -0.13 -50.88
N GLU A 492 -0.24 0.40 -49.70
CA GLU A 492 -1.60 0.38 -49.15
C GLU A 492 -2.60 1.14 -50.03
N GLY A 493 -3.80 0.58 -50.18
CA GLY A 493 -4.90 1.16 -50.95
C GLY A 493 -5.52 2.37 -50.23
N ASN A 494 -6.16 3.27 -50.99
CA ASN A 494 -6.83 4.43 -50.40
C ASN A 494 -8.00 4.03 -49.47
N ASP A 495 -8.66 2.90 -49.77
CA ASP A 495 -9.79 2.37 -49.00
C ASP A 495 -9.42 2.07 -47.54
N GLN A 496 -8.19 1.63 -47.30
CA GLN A 496 -7.68 1.35 -45.96
C GLN A 496 -7.60 2.62 -45.10
N PHE A 497 -7.17 3.74 -45.69
CA PHE A 497 -7.12 5.03 -44.99
C PHE A 497 -8.52 5.55 -44.70
N VAL A 498 -9.47 5.36 -45.62
CA VAL A 498 -10.89 5.72 -45.43
C VAL A 498 -11.49 4.97 -44.25
N ASN A 499 -11.23 3.67 -44.15
CA ASN A 499 -11.70 2.84 -43.05
C ASN A 499 -11.17 3.29 -41.69
N ILE A 500 -9.96 3.87 -41.64
CA ILE A 500 -9.32 4.32 -40.40
C ILE A 500 -9.86 5.69 -39.94
N ILE A 501 -10.06 6.64 -40.86
CA ILE A 501 -10.41 8.03 -40.52
C ILE A 501 -11.89 8.38 -40.72
N GLY A 502 -12.64 7.58 -41.48
CA GLY A 502 -14.07 7.75 -41.73
C GLY A 502 -14.46 8.88 -42.69
N ASN A 503 -13.51 9.50 -43.41
CA ASN A 503 -13.76 10.69 -44.26
C ASN A 503 -13.04 10.63 -45.62
N THR A 504 -13.55 11.39 -46.60
CA THR A 504 -12.95 11.59 -47.94
C THR A 504 -11.88 12.69 -47.91
N LEU A 505 -10.61 12.30 -47.96
CA LEU A 505 -9.45 13.20 -47.95
C LEU A 505 -8.43 12.84 -49.03
N ASP A 506 -7.50 13.73 -49.33
CA ASP A 506 -6.46 13.50 -50.34
C ASP A 506 -5.35 12.58 -49.78
N TYR A 507 -5.54 11.26 -49.95
CA TYR A 507 -4.76 10.19 -49.29
C TYR A 507 -3.28 10.16 -49.68
N SER A 508 -2.94 10.65 -50.87
CA SER A 508 -1.57 10.70 -51.40
C SER A 508 -0.62 11.48 -50.48
N TYR A 509 -1.12 12.54 -49.84
CA TYR A 509 -0.33 13.47 -49.02
C TYR A 509 -0.17 12.96 -47.59
N TYR A 510 -1.26 12.47 -46.99
CA TYR A 510 -1.23 11.85 -45.66
C TYR A 510 -0.39 10.58 -45.64
N ARG A 511 -0.40 9.77 -46.71
CA ARG A 511 0.48 8.59 -46.83
C ARG A 511 1.95 8.96 -46.74
N GLY A 512 2.38 10.03 -47.42
CA GLY A 512 3.76 10.50 -47.38
C GLY A 512 4.22 10.92 -45.97
N ILE A 513 3.37 11.68 -45.27
CA ILE A 513 3.66 12.16 -43.91
C ILE A 513 3.68 11.00 -42.91
N VAL A 514 2.67 10.10 -42.95
CA VAL A 514 2.60 8.94 -42.04
C VAL A 514 3.73 7.94 -42.31
N GLN A 515 4.10 7.69 -43.57
CA GLN A 515 5.27 6.85 -43.87
C GLN A 515 6.55 7.46 -43.26
N GLY A 516 6.72 8.79 -43.32
CA GLY A 516 7.82 9.48 -42.66
C GLY A 516 7.82 9.32 -41.14
N LEU A 517 6.65 9.38 -40.49
CA LEU A 517 6.52 9.10 -39.05
C LEU A 517 6.90 7.64 -38.74
N LEU A 518 6.39 6.67 -39.49
CA LEU A 518 6.67 5.25 -39.28
C LEU A 518 8.14 4.90 -39.54
N ASP A 519 8.79 5.55 -40.50
CA ASP A 519 10.22 5.38 -40.79
C ASP A 519 11.10 5.87 -39.64
N LEU A 520 10.73 6.98 -38.99
CA LEU A 520 11.41 7.50 -37.80
C LEU A 520 11.23 6.56 -36.60
N THR A 521 10.01 6.06 -36.39
CA THR A 521 9.71 5.09 -35.34
C THR A 521 10.45 3.76 -35.55
N CYS A 522 10.56 3.29 -36.80
CA CYS A 522 11.31 2.07 -37.15
C CYS A 522 12.84 2.25 -36.97
N ARG A 523 13.37 3.46 -37.16
CA ARG A 523 14.79 3.78 -36.90
C ARG A 523 15.07 3.86 -35.39
N ASN A 524 14.18 4.44 -34.60
CA ASN A 524 14.29 4.45 -33.14
C ASN A 524 14.15 3.04 -32.55
N SER A 525 13.19 2.23 -33.02
CA SER A 525 13.04 0.84 -32.55
C SER A 525 14.22 -0.07 -32.91
N LYS A 526 14.98 0.24 -33.96
CA LYS A 526 16.19 -0.52 -34.34
C LYS A 526 17.45 -0.06 -33.59
N ASN A 527 17.49 1.18 -33.12
CA ASN A 527 18.64 1.73 -32.39
C ASN A 527 18.49 1.57 -30.86
N GLU A 528 17.30 1.76 -30.28
CA GLU A 528 17.07 1.72 -28.83
C GLU A 528 17.16 0.31 -28.22
N ASP A 529 16.67 -0.73 -28.93
CA ASP A 529 16.72 -2.11 -28.42
C ASP A 529 18.12 -2.73 -28.45
N SER A 530 19.06 -2.18 -29.25
CA SER A 530 20.44 -2.69 -29.32
C SER A 530 21.40 -1.97 -28.37
N GLU A 531 21.29 -0.66 -28.15
CA GLU A 531 22.21 0.02 -27.21
C GLU A 531 21.83 -0.26 -25.75
N CYS A 532 20.54 -0.20 -25.42
CA CYS A 532 20.07 -0.39 -24.04
C CYS A 532 20.29 -1.81 -23.52
N ASN A 533 20.16 -2.84 -24.38
CA ASN A 533 20.41 -4.24 -23.99
C ASN A 533 21.89 -4.55 -23.82
N TYR A 534 22.77 -3.92 -24.61
CA TYR A 534 24.22 -4.10 -24.48
C TYR A 534 24.76 -3.36 -23.25
N ASP A 535 24.19 -2.21 -22.88
CA ASP A 535 24.55 -1.51 -21.66
C ASP A 535 24.04 -2.23 -20.41
N LEU A 536 22.83 -2.79 -20.43
CA LEU A 536 22.35 -3.67 -19.37
C LEU A 536 23.19 -4.94 -19.24
N PHE A 537 23.63 -5.52 -20.36
CA PHE A 537 24.54 -6.67 -20.37
C PHE A 537 25.89 -6.34 -19.69
N LYS A 538 26.50 -5.19 -20.05
CA LYS A 538 27.74 -4.72 -19.42
C LYS A 538 27.56 -4.46 -17.92
N GLN A 539 26.42 -3.89 -17.52
CA GLN A 539 26.09 -3.66 -16.12
C GLN A 539 25.98 -4.97 -15.33
N CYS A 540 25.21 -5.94 -15.83
CA CYS A 540 25.07 -7.26 -15.18
C CYS A 540 26.40 -8.02 -15.13
N TYR A 541 27.25 -7.89 -16.15
CA TYR A 541 28.60 -8.45 -16.16
C TYR A 541 29.49 -7.81 -15.08
N ASN A 542 29.47 -6.48 -14.94
CA ASN A 542 30.24 -5.79 -13.89
C ASN A 542 29.75 -6.15 -12.48
N ASN A 543 28.43 -6.35 -12.29
CA ASN A 543 27.89 -6.81 -11.01
C ASN A 543 28.39 -8.23 -10.67
N LEU A 544 28.42 -9.13 -11.67
CA LEU A 544 28.98 -10.47 -11.48
C LEU A 544 30.46 -10.43 -11.10
N ILE A 545 31.24 -9.52 -11.70
CA ILE A 545 32.65 -9.29 -11.32
C ILE A 545 32.77 -8.86 -9.86
N ASN A 546 31.98 -7.89 -9.43
CA ASN A 546 31.99 -7.40 -8.06
C ASN A 546 31.62 -8.51 -7.07
N ASP A 547 30.62 -9.34 -7.39
CA ASP A 547 30.22 -10.48 -6.55
C ASP A 547 31.33 -11.53 -6.42
N ILE A 548 32.09 -11.77 -7.48
CA ILE A 548 33.25 -12.67 -7.46
C ILE A 548 34.39 -12.07 -6.63
N GLN A 549 34.69 -10.77 -6.79
CA GLN A 549 35.72 -10.08 -6.00
C GLN A 549 35.41 -10.05 -4.50
N ASN A 550 34.13 -9.85 -4.16
CA ASN A 550 33.65 -9.83 -2.78
C ASN A 550 33.43 -11.23 -2.18
N GLY A 551 33.71 -12.30 -2.95
CA GLY A 551 33.58 -13.68 -2.49
C GLY A 551 32.14 -14.18 -2.30
N VAL A 552 31.15 -13.43 -2.81
CA VAL A 552 29.72 -13.79 -2.81
C VAL A 552 29.46 -14.92 -3.81
N VAL A 553 30.09 -14.86 -4.98
CA VAL A 553 30.07 -15.92 -5.99
C VAL A 553 31.44 -16.56 -6.08
N LYS A 554 31.56 -17.79 -5.57
CA LYS A 554 32.81 -18.56 -5.62
C LYS A 554 32.87 -19.54 -6.79
N THR A 555 31.73 -20.16 -7.14
CA THR A 555 31.65 -21.14 -8.23
C THR A 555 30.42 -20.88 -9.09
N ILE A 556 30.47 -21.28 -10.37
CA ILE A 556 29.34 -21.20 -11.31
C ILE A 556 29.11 -22.59 -11.91
N LYS A 557 27.84 -22.92 -12.16
CA LYS A 557 27.44 -24.23 -12.70
C LYS A 557 27.82 -24.33 -14.18
N LEU A 558 28.56 -25.38 -14.54
CA LEU A 558 28.85 -25.72 -15.94
C LEU A 558 27.67 -26.51 -16.53
N LYS A 559 27.55 -26.57 -17.86
CA LYS A 559 26.43 -27.27 -18.52
C LYS A 559 26.36 -28.76 -18.18
N THR A 560 27.48 -29.39 -17.85
CA THR A 560 27.55 -30.79 -17.38
C THR A 560 26.91 -31.01 -16.01
N GLY A 561 26.47 -29.94 -15.33
CA GLY A 561 25.85 -29.99 -14.00
C GLY A 561 26.84 -29.91 -12.83
N ILE A 562 28.14 -30.01 -13.11
CA ILE A 562 29.22 -29.97 -12.12
C ILE A 562 29.54 -28.52 -11.74
N GLN A 563 29.71 -28.25 -10.44
CA GLN A 563 30.16 -26.93 -9.96
C GLN A 563 31.62 -26.68 -10.35
N SER A 564 31.91 -25.46 -10.80
CA SER A 564 33.26 -25.10 -11.24
C SER A 564 34.29 -25.04 -10.11
N THR A 565 35.57 -24.90 -10.48
CA THR A 565 36.61 -24.44 -9.56
C THR A 565 36.39 -22.97 -9.17
N ASP A 566 37.06 -22.52 -8.12
CA ASP A 566 36.92 -21.16 -7.61
C ASP A 566 37.26 -20.11 -8.68
N LEU A 567 36.48 -19.04 -8.70
CA LEU A 567 36.62 -17.95 -9.64
C LEU A 567 37.50 -16.84 -9.08
N SER A 568 38.26 -16.18 -9.96
CA SER A 568 39.06 -15.00 -9.65
C SER A 568 38.95 -13.98 -10.78
N ILE A 569 39.22 -12.71 -10.48
CA ILE A 569 39.20 -11.63 -11.47
C ILE A 569 40.62 -11.20 -11.80
N THR A 570 40.91 -11.07 -13.09
CA THR A 570 42.20 -10.55 -13.59
C THR A 570 42.26 -9.02 -13.51
N SER A 571 43.45 -8.42 -13.64
CA SER A 571 43.65 -6.96 -13.65
C SER A 571 42.83 -6.21 -14.70
N ASN A 572 42.37 -6.91 -15.75
CA ASN A 572 41.63 -6.35 -16.87
C ASN A 572 40.13 -6.70 -16.78
N ASN A 573 39.60 -6.92 -15.56
CA ASN A 573 38.19 -7.24 -15.31
C ASN A 573 37.67 -8.44 -16.12
N SER A 574 38.54 -9.43 -16.41
CA SER A 574 38.14 -10.70 -17.04
C SER A 574 38.07 -11.81 -16.00
N ILE A 575 37.09 -12.70 -16.13
CA ILE A 575 36.81 -13.80 -15.18
C ILE A 575 37.73 -14.98 -15.48
N LYS A 576 38.48 -15.44 -14.48
CA LYS A 576 39.47 -16.50 -14.56
C LYS A 576 39.13 -17.65 -13.60
N TRP A 577 39.17 -18.88 -14.11
CA TRP A 577 39.04 -20.07 -13.28
C TRP A 577 40.37 -20.41 -12.59
N GLN A 578 40.34 -20.68 -11.29
CA GLN A 578 41.50 -21.14 -10.54
C GLN A 578 41.77 -22.62 -10.80
N ARG A 579 43.06 -22.98 -10.87
CA ARG A 579 43.53 -24.35 -11.09
C ARG A 579 43.32 -25.23 -9.86
N ARG A 580 43.01 -26.51 -10.07
CA ARG A 580 43.21 -27.55 -9.07
C ARG A 580 44.62 -28.15 -9.28
N THR A 581 45.58 -27.73 -8.46
CA THR A 581 46.93 -28.31 -8.25
C THR A 581 48.01 -28.23 -9.37
N ASN A 582 49.28 -28.31 -8.96
CA ASN A 582 50.53 -27.91 -9.62
C ASN A 582 50.89 -28.66 -10.93
N GLU A 583 50.54 -28.12 -12.10
CA GLU A 583 51.16 -28.48 -13.39
C GLU A 583 51.60 -27.22 -14.17
N GLU A 584 52.87 -27.17 -14.57
CA GLU A 584 53.55 -25.95 -15.02
C GLU A 584 53.29 -25.55 -16.49
N ASN A 585 52.58 -26.33 -17.32
CA ASN A 585 52.49 -26.04 -18.77
C ASN A 585 51.07 -26.14 -19.37
N GLY A 586 50.17 -25.25 -18.96
CA GLY A 586 48.86 -25.04 -19.61
C GLY A 586 48.44 -23.57 -19.60
N SER A 587 47.56 -23.14 -20.51
CA SER A 587 47.04 -21.76 -20.51
C SER A 587 45.91 -21.58 -19.49
N ASP A 588 45.88 -20.45 -18.79
CA ASP A 588 44.76 -20.09 -17.90
C ASP A 588 43.45 -19.88 -18.67
N ASN A 589 42.34 -20.41 -18.15
CA ASN A 589 41.03 -20.27 -18.78
C ASN A 589 40.38 -18.95 -18.38
N VAL A 590 40.49 -17.95 -19.27
CA VAL A 590 40.00 -16.57 -19.08
C VAL A 590 38.84 -16.26 -20.01
N VAL A 591 37.75 -15.72 -19.43
CA VAL A 591 36.55 -15.28 -20.13
C VAL A 591 36.51 -13.76 -20.19
N THR A 592 36.53 -13.23 -21.41
CA THR A 592 36.56 -11.78 -21.72
C THR A 592 35.19 -11.27 -22.14
N ILE A 593 34.87 -10.02 -21.77
CA ILE A 593 33.58 -9.40 -22.10
C ILE A 593 33.37 -9.24 -23.61
N ASP A 594 34.41 -8.89 -24.37
CA ASP A 594 34.28 -8.65 -25.82
C ASP A 594 33.84 -9.91 -26.59
N ARG A 595 34.34 -11.08 -26.17
CA ARG A 595 33.93 -12.36 -26.74
C ARG A 595 32.53 -12.77 -26.26
N LEU A 596 32.16 -12.45 -25.03
CA LEU A 596 30.80 -12.66 -24.52
C LEU A 596 29.76 -11.80 -25.27
N LEU A 597 30.07 -10.55 -25.57
CA LEU A 597 29.19 -9.66 -26.33
C LEU A 597 28.93 -10.20 -27.75
N LYS A 598 29.95 -10.80 -28.38
CA LYS A 598 29.77 -11.50 -29.67
C LYS A 598 28.83 -12.69 -29.56
N LEU A 599 28.89 -13.46 -28.47
CA LEU A 599 27.96 -14.57 -28.23
C LEU A 599 26.55 -14.07 -27.92
N TYR A 600 26.42 -13.04 -27.08
CA TYR A 600 25.15 -12.41 -26.73
C TYR A 600 24.41 -11.86 -27.96
N SER A 601 25.14 -11.29 -28.92
CA SER A 601 24.56 -10.81 -30.18
C SER A 601 23.83 -11.89 -31.00
N LYS A 602 24.18 -13.17 -30.78
CA LYS A 602 23.56 -14.33 -31.44
C LYS A 602 22.59 -15.11 -30.55
N TYR A 603 22.78 -15.06 -29.22
CA TYR A 603 21.99 -15.78 -28.23
C TYR A 603 21.60 -14.84 -27.08
N PRO A 604 20.64 -13.92 -27.30
CA PRO A 604 20.27 -12.91 -26.32
C PRO A 604 19.41 -13.42 -25.15
N THR A 605 18.76 -14.59 -25.26
CA THR A 605 17.84 -15.10 -24.23
C THR A 605 18.34 -16.35 -23.51
N ILE A 606 17.81 -16.59 -22.30
CA ILE A 606 18.21 -17.76 -21.48
C ILE A 606 17.87 -19.09 -22.16
N ASP A 607 16.70 -19.17 -22.82
CA ASP A 607 16.24 -20.37 -23.51
C ASP A 607 17.12 -20.69 -24.72
N GLU A 608 17.58 -19.68 -25.46
CA GLU A 608 18.51 -19.84 -26.57
C GLU A 608 19.90 -20.29 -26.11
N VAL A 609 20.37 -19.79 -24.96
CA VAL A 609 21.64 -20.22 -24.36
C VAL A 609 21.53 -21.66 -23.84
N ASP A 610 20.44 -22.02 -23.18
CA ASP A 610 20.23 -23.37 -22.61
C ASP A 610 20.09 -24.43 -23.70
N ASN A 611 19.30 -24.14 -24.73
CA ASN A 611 19.06 -25.03 -25.88
C ASN A 611 20.20 -25.01 -26.92
N MET A 612 21.35 -24.41 -26.61
CA MET A 612 22.50 -24.40 -27.52
C MET A 612 23.06 -25.81 -27.73
N ASP A 613 22.80 -26.36 -28.91
CA ASP A 613 23.32 -27.65 -29.37
C ASP A 613 24.80 -27.53 -29.81
N ARG A 614 25.56 -28.61 -29.59
CA ARG A 614 26.99 -28.74 -29.98
C ARG A 614 27.86 -27.53 -29.62
N ILE A 615 27.77 -27.07 -28.37
CA ILE A 615 28.45 -25.89 -27.78
C ILE A 615 29.90 -25.72 -28.22
N ASN A 616 30.67 -26.82 -28.28
CA ASN A 616 32.07 -26.76 -28.67
C ASN A 616 32.26 -26.29 -30.10
N GLU A 617 31.42 -26.73 -31.03
CA GLU A 617 31.43 -26.31 -32.44
C GLU A 617 30.86 -24.88 -32.53
N THR A 618 29.67 -24.67 -31.97
CA THR A 618 28.92 -23.41 -32.04
C THR A 618 29.68 -22.21 -31.47
N ILE A 619 30.28 -22.36 -30.27
CA ILE A 619 31.04 -21.26 -29.65
C ILE A 619 32.39 -21.06 -30.37
N ARG A 620 33.04 -22.14 -30.86
CA ARG A 620 34.30 -22.02 -31.62
C ARG A 620 34.11 -21.26 -32.92
N GLU A 621 33.01 -21.49 -33.62
CA GLU A 621 32.68 -20.78 -34.86
C GLU A 621 32.49 -19.26 -34.62
N ILE A 622 32.00 -18.86 -33.45
CA ILE A 622 31.67 -17.45 -33.16
C ILE A 622 32.86 -16.68 -32.58
N ILE A 623 33.59 -17.26 -31.62
CA ILE A 623 34.64 -16.54 -30.88
C ILE A 623 36.05 -17.10 -31.04
N GLY A 624 36.22 -18.28 -31.64
CA GLY A 624 37.50 -18.94 -31.85
C GLY A 624 38.18 -19.46 -30.56
N GLY A 625 38.71 -20.69 -30.61
CA GLY A 625 39.59 -21.25 -29.57
C GLY A 625 38.99 -22.28 -28.60
N ALA A 626 39.79 -22.74 -27.64
CA ALA A 626 39.34 -23.62 -26.55
C ALA A 626 38.76 -22.80 -25.38
N ASN A 627 37.90 -23.42 -24.53
CA ASN A 627 37.19 -22.85 -23.35
C ASN A 627 35.68 -22.55 -23.52
N THR A 628 35.04 -23.21 -24.47
CA THR A 628 33.61 -23.10 -24.82
C THR A 628 32.65 -23.30 -23.64
N THR A 629 32.91 -24.27 -22.76
CA THR A 629 32.07 -24.55 -21.57
C THR A 629 32.05 -23.39 -20.57
N TYR A 630 33.16 -22.66 -20.42
CA TYR A 630 33.28 -21.54 -19.49
C TYR A 630 32.59 -20.27 -20.03
N TYR A 631 32.75 -20.01 -21.33
CA TYR A 631 32.03 -18.91 -22.01
C TYR A 631 30.52 -19.12 -21.96
N TRP A 632 30.04 -20.36 -22.16
CA TRP A 632 28.63 -20.69 -22.01
C TRP A 632 28.13 -20.40 -20.58
N ALA A 633 28.88 -20.81 -19.55
CA ALA A 633 28.47 -20.65 -18.16
C ALA A 633 28.34 -19.18 -17.74
N ILE A 634 29.28 -18.31 -18.14
CA ILE A 634 29.19 -16.86 -17.83
C ILE A 634 28.10 -16.20 -18.65
N LEU A 635 27.97 -16.53 -19.93
CA LEU A 635 26.92 -15.96 -20.78
C LEU A 635 25.54 -16.24 -20.19
N ARG A 636 25.29 -17.50 -19.79
CA ARG A 636 24.05 -17.92 -19.15
C ARG A 636 23.78 -17.16 -17.85
N GLU A 637 24.79 -17.01 -17.00
CA GLU A 637 24.66 -16.32 -15.71
C GLU A 637 24.36 -14.82 -15.89
N VAL A 638 25.03 -14.15 -16.83
CA VAL A 638 24.79 -12.73 -17.13
C VAL A 638 23.39 -12.53 -17.72
N VAL A 639 22.98 -13.36 -18.67
CA VAL A 639 21.63 -13.28 -19.28
C VAL A 639 20.55 -13.58 -18.25
N TYR A 640 20.76 -14.55 -17.36
CA TYR A 640 19.84 -14.83 -16.24
C TYR A 640 19.68 -13.61 -15.32
N ARG A 641 20.77 -12.94 -14.96
CA ARG A 641 20.75 -11.72 -14.15
C ARG A 641 20.05 -10.55 -14.86
N MET A 642 20.21 -10.42 -16.18
CA MET A 642 19.47 -9.44 -16.97
C MET A 642 17.96 -9.69 -16.93
N THR A 643 17.53 -10.96 -17.00
CA THR A 643 16.12 -11.33 -16.87
C THR A 643 15.57 -10.95 -15.50
N LEU A 644 16.33 -11.15 -14.42
CA LEU A 644 15.94 -10.73 -13.07
C LEU A 644 15.83 -9.21 -12.92
N GLU A 645 16.79 -8.45 -13.45
CA GLU A 645 16.76 -6.98 -13.40
C GLU A 645 15.64 -6.39 -14.27
N SER A 646 15.36 -7.01 -15.41
CA SER A 646 14.22 -6.64 -16.26
C SER A 646 12.89 -6.90 -15.54
N ASN A 647 12.76 -8.03 -14.84
CA ASN A 647 11.57 -8.34 -14.03
C ASN A 647 11.38 -7.37 -12.85
N LYS A 648 12.47 -6.88 -12.23
CA LYS A 648 12.39 -5.83 -11.20
C LYS A 648 11.93 -4.49 -11.76
N LYS A 649 12.40 -4.09 -12.95
CA LYS A 649 11.92 -2.87 -13.64
C LYS A 649 10.44 -2.95 -14.00
N THR A 650 9.93 -4.14 -14.35
CA THR A 650 8.49 -4.36 -14.63
C THR A 650 7.62 -4.32 -13.36
N GLN A 651 8.17 -4.65 -12.18
CA GLN A 651 7.45 -4.54 -10.89
C GLN A 651 7.28 -3.11 -10.37
N GLY A 652 7.95 -2.12 -10.97
CA GLY A 652 7.89 -0.72 -10.50
C GLY A 652 6.72 0.12 -11.01
N LEU A 653 5.83 -0.37 -11.89
CA LEU A 653 4.83 0.47 -12.58
C LEU A 653 3.45 -0.16 -12.87
N THR A 654 3.11 -1.30 -12.27
CA THR A 654 1.73 -1.85 -12.34
C THR A 654 1.27 -2.29 -10.96
N ILE A 655 0.37 -1.52 -10.33
CA ILE A 655 -0.42 -1.97 -9.18
C ILE A 655 -1.41 -3.02 -9.71
N ASN A 656 -1.01 -4.30 -9.69
CA ASN A 656 -1.93 -5.38 -10.05
C ASN A 656 -2.84 -5.62 -8.84
N LYS A 657 -4.09 -5.14 -8.94
CA LYS A 657 -5.10 -5.27 -7.87
C LYS A 657 -5.24 -6.73 -7.45
N SER A 658 -5.24 -6.97 -6.14
CA SER A 658 -5.43 -8.29 -5.55
C SER A 658 -6.90 -8.71 -5.61
N TYR A 659 -7.14 -10.01 -5.77
CA TYR A 659 -8.48 -10.61 -5.79
C TYR A 659 -8.53 -11.72 -4.75
N VAL A 660 -9.44 -11.67 -3.77
CA VAL A 660 -9.54 -12.69 -2.70
C VAL A 660 -10.86 -13.45 -2.82
N PHE A 661 -10.83 -14.77 -2.87
CA PHE A 661 -12.03 -15.60 -2.92
C PHE A 661 -12.20 -16.33 -1.59
N ILE A 662 -13.28 -16.03 -0.86
CA ILE A 662 -13.54 -16.56 0.48
C ILE A 662 -14.51 -17.74 0.37
N ILE A 663 -14.10 -18.90 0.90
CA ILE A 663 -14.90 -20.14 0.93
C ILE A 663 -15.20 -20.48 2.39
N ASP A 664 -16.44 -20.25 2.81
CA ASP A 664 -16.90 -20.59 4.14
C ASP A 664 -17.37 -22.04 4.24
N GLU A 665 -17.16 -22.62 5.41
CA GLU A 665 -17.47 -24.02 5.71
C GLU A 665 -16.89 -24.97 4.65
N ILE A 666 -15.62 -24.76 4.28
CA ILE A 666 -14.98 -25.44 3.14
C ILE A 666 -15.01 -26.98 3.27
N ASN A 667 -15.03 -27.50 4.49
CA ASN A 667 -15.11 -28.93 4.80
C ASN A 667 -16.50 -29.55 4.63
N ARG A 668 -17.57 -28.77 4.48
CA ARG A 668 -18.94 -29.30 4.33
C ARG A 668 -19.22 -29.85 2.93
N GLY A 669 -18.41 -29.50 1.94
CA GLY A 669 -18.51 -29.99 0.57
C GLY A 669 -17.38 -30.96 0.22
N GLU A 670 -17.60 -31.83 -0.78
CA GLU A 670 -16.55 -32.70 -1.31
C GLU A 670 -15.61 -31.90 -2.22
N ILE A 671 -14.60 -31.27 -1.63
CA ILE A 671 -13.81 -30.22 -2.32
C ILE A 671 -13.13 -30.75 -3.59
N SER A 672 -12.63 -31.98 -3.58
CA SER A 672 -12.04 -32.62 -4.77
C SER A 672 -13.02 -32.67 -5.95
N LYS A 673 -14.30 -32.94 -5.67
CA LYS A 673 -15.37 -32.98 -6.66
C LYS A 673 -15.82 -31.58 -7.07
N ILE A 674 -15.89 -30.64 -6.12
CA ILE A 674 -16.27 -29.25 -6.38
C ILE A 674 -15.25 -28.54 -7.28
N PHE A 675 -13.95 -28.70 -7.02
CA PHE A 675 -12.90 -28.09 -7.83
C PHE A 675 -12.66 -28.87 -9.13
N GLY A 676 -12.89 -30.19 -9.17
CA GLY A 676 -12.70 -31.01 -10.36
C GLY A 676 -11.29 -30.84 -10.95
N GLU A 677 -11.19 -30.43 -12.22
CA GLU A 677 -9.92 -30.26 -12.91
C GLU A 677 -9.11 -29.03 -12.42
N LEU A 678 -9.78 -28.04 -11.83
CA LEU A 678 -9.16 -26.84 -11.26
C LEU A 678 -8.21 -27.13 -10.12
N PHE A 679 -8.34 -28.32 -9.53
CA PHE A 679 -7.51 -28.81 -8.44
C PHE A 679 -6.01 -28.70 -8.73
N PHE A 680 -5.64 -28.82 -10.01
CA PHE A 680 -4.26 -28.61 -10.46
C PHE A 680 -3.87 -27.13 -10.48
N SER A 681 -4.75 -26.25 -10.98
CA SER A 681 -4.48 -24.82 -11.20
C SER A 681 -4.45 -23.96 -9.94
N ILE A 682 -5.02 -24.43 -8.82
CA ILE A 682 -5.00 -23.69 -7.53
C ILE A 682 -3.63 -23.72 -6.85
N ASP A 683 -2.79 -24.69 -7.22
CA ASP A 683 -1.45 -24.86 -6.69
C ASP A 683 -0.58 -23.64 -7.07
N PRO A 684 0.12 -23.00 -6.13
CA PRO A 684 0.94 -21.82 -6.41
C PRO A 684 1.97 -22.02 -7.54
N GLY A 685 2.46 -23.25 -7.73
CA GLY A 685 3.40 -23.57 -8.81
C GLY A 685 2.77 -23.65 -10.21
N TYR A 686 1.45 -23.74 -10.30
CA TYR A 686 0.70 -23.97 -11.54
C TYR A 686 -0.33 -22.87 -11.83
N ARG A 687 -0.26 -21.73 -11.14
CA ARG A 687 -1.11 -20.57 -11.47
C ARG A 687 -0.70 -19.90 -12.79
N GLY A 688 -1.63 -19.19 -13.39
CA GLY A 688 -1.46 -18.55 -14.70
C GLY A 688 -1.56 -19.53 -15.88
N ILE A 689 -1.16 -19.06 -17.06
CA ILE A 689 -1.30 -19.80 -18.34
C ILE A 689 -0.61 -21.17 -18.30
N ARG A 690 0.43 -21.34 -17.47
CA ARG A 690 1.20 -22.58 -17.31
C ARG A 690 0.41 -23.75 -16.71
N GLY A 691 -0.56 -23.52 -15.83
CA GLY A 691 -1.42 -24.59 -15.30
C GLY A 691 -2.82 -24.54 -15.86
N LYS A 692 -2.92 -24.27 -17.15
CA LYS A 692 -4.17 -24.30 -17.89
C LYS A 692 -4.75 -25.72 -17.93
N VAL A 693 -6.05 -25.84 -17.66
CA VAL A 693 -6.82 -27.08 -17.68
C VAL A 693 -8.05 -26.94 -18.57
N LYS A 694 -8.49 -28.04 -19.17
CA LYS A 694 -9.76 -28.08 -19.91
C LYS A 694 -10.87 -28.46 -18.94
N THR A 695 -11.88 -27.60 -18.81
CA THR A 695 -13.07 -27.86 -17.98
C THR A 695 -14.06 -28.79 -18.69
N GLN A 696 -15.03 -29.34 -17.95
CA GLN A 696 -15.99 -30.33 -18.49
C GLN A 696 -16.73 -29.84 -19.75
N TYR A 697 -17.10 -28.56 -19.79
CA TYR A 697 -17.82 -27.95 -20.92
C TYR A 697 -16.91 -27.01 -21.74
N GLN A 698 -15.59 -27.25 -21.76
CA GLN A 698 -14.63 -26.43 -22.51
C GLN A 698 -14.99 -26.31 -24.00
N ASN A 699 -15.40 -27.42 -24.62
CA ASN A 699 -15.73 -27.46 -26.04
C ASN A 699 -16.98 -26.64 -26.41
N MET A 700 -17.76 -26.18 -25.42
CA MET A 700 -18.92 -25.32 -25.63
C MET A 700 -18.57 -23.82 -25.60
N ILE A 701 -17.33 -23.46 -25.28
CA ILE A 701 -16.85 -22.07 -25.36
C ILE A 701 -16.52 -21.77 -26.83
N THR A 702 -17.43 -21.07 -27.52
CA THR A 702 -17.29 -20.72 -28.94
C THR A 702 -16.75 -19.31 -29.16
N ASP A 703 -16.85 -18.46 -28.14
CA ASP A 703 -16.37 -17.08 -28.18
C ASP A 703 -14.84 -17.04 -27.99
N LYS A 704 -14.11 -16.69 -29.05
CA LYS A 704 -12.65 -16.53 -29.05
C LYS A 704 -12.16 -15.38 -28.19
N SER A 705 -13.03 -14.44 -27.83
CA SER A 705 -12.70 -13.33 -26.95
C SER A 705 -12.75 -13.70 -25.46
N ASP A 706 -13.31 -14.87 -25.12
CA ASP A 706 -13.30 -15.36 -23.75
C ASP A 706 -11.87 -15.72 -23.33
N PRO A 707 -11.35 -15.20 -22.19
CA PRO A 707 -9.99 -15.49 -21.74
C PRO A 707 -9.74 -16.98 -21.47
N PHE A 708 -10.81 -17.77 -21.30
CA PHE A 708 -10.75 -19.21 -21.10
C PHE A 708 -11.04 -20.04 -22.34
N TYR A 709 -11.08 -19.43 -23.55
CA TYR A 709 -11.32 -20.14 -24.81
C TYR A 709 -10.38 -21.35 -25.03
N GLU A 710 -9.09 -21.16 -24.73
CA GLU A 710 -8.06 -22.20 -24.87
C GLU A 710 -7.96 -23.15 -23.65
N GLY A 711 -8.70 -22.85 -22.59
CA GLY A 711 -8.65 -23.56 -21.31
C GLY A 711 -8.66 -22.61 -20.11
N PHE A 712 -9.15 -23.10 -18.98
CA PHE A 712 -9.22 -22.35 -17.73
C PHE A 712 -7.87 -22.35 -16.98
N TYR A 713 -7.55 -21.26 -16.28
CA TYR A 713 -6.48 -21.22 -15.30
C TYR A 713 -6.81 -20.23 -14.17
N VAL A 714 -6.21 -20.40 -12.99
CA VAL A 714 -6.34 -19.45 -11.88
C VAL A 714 -5.28 -18.34 -12.01
N PRO A 715 -5.64 -17.05 -12.02
CA PRO A 715 -4.68 -15.95 -12.09
C PRO A 715 -3.74 -15.85 -10.87
N GLU A 716 -2.57 -15.25 -11.08
CA GLU A 716 -1.53 -15.09 -10.03
C GLU A 716 -1.90 -14.05 -8.95
N ASN A 717 -2.81 -13.11 -9.29
CA ASN A 717 -3.35 -12.09 -8.40
C ASN A 717 -4.64 -12.53 -7.68
N VAL A 718 -5.08 -13.78 -7.87
CA VAL A 718 -6.20 -14.37 -7.11
C VAL A 718 -5.64 -15.06 -5.86
N TYR A 719 -6.33 -14.95 -4.73
CA TYR A 719 -6.00 -15.57 -3.45
C TYR A 719 -7.23 -16.32 -2.94
N ILE A 720 -7.05 -17.43 -2.22
CA ILE A 720 -8.17 -18.21 -1.68
C ILE A 720 -8.06 -18.27 -0.16
N ILE A 721 -9.13 -17.90 0.55
CA ILE A 721 -9.23 -18.03 2.01
C ILE A 721 -10.38 -18.98 2.32
N GLY A 722 -10.07 -20.16 2.84
CA GLY A 722 -11.05 -21.10 3.37
C GLY A 722 -11.28 -20.89 4.86
N THR A 723 -12.50 -21.08 5.34
CA THR A 723 -12.81 -21.15 6.78
C THR A 723 -13.48 -22.48 7.10
N MET A 724 -13.11 -23.10 8.22
CA MET A 724 -13.71 -24.35 8.68
C MET A 724 -13.81 -24.47 10.20
N ASN A 725 -14.78 -25.25 10.66
CA ASN A 725 -14.91 -25.65 12.06
C ASN A 725 -14.32 -27.05 12.26
N ASP A 726 -13.56 -27.23 13.33
CA ASP A 726 -12.85 -28.49 13.61
C ASP A 726 -13.79 -29.64 14.03
N ILE A 727 -14.98 -29.33 14.55
CA ILE A 727 -15.91 -30.30 15.15
C ILE A 727 -17.03 -30.76 14.20
N ASP A 728 -17.24 -30.08 13.08
CA ASP A 728 -18.35 -30.42 12.18
C ASP A 728 -18.14 -31.83 11.61
N ARG A 729 -19.14 -32.71 11.76
CA ARG A 729 -19.11 -34.18 11.46
C ARG A 729 -18.71 -34.56 10.02
N SER A 730 -18.38 -33.59 9.17
CA SER A 730 -17.87 -33.70 7.80
C SER A 730 -16.33 -33.67 7.71
N VAL A 731 -15.62 -33.97 8.81
CA VAL A 731 -14.18 -34.33 8.74
C VAL A 731 -14.01 -35.73 8.13
N GLU A 732 -14.56 -35.98 6.94
CA GLU A 732 -13.86 -36.88 6.03
C GLU A 732 -12.51 -36.23 5.74
N SER A 733 -11.46 -37.05 5.75
CA SER A 733 -10.08 -36.59 5.64
C SER A 733 -9.94 -35.72 4.40
N MET A 734 -9.85 -34.40 4.58
CA MET A 734 -9.47 -33.55 3.47
C MET A 734 -8.17 -34.09 2.91
N ASP A 735 -8.21 -34.47 1.63
CA ASP A 735 -7.19 -35.32 1.01
C ASP A 735 -5.79 -34.72 1.26
N PHE A 736 -4.80 -35.57 1.46
CA PHE A 736 -3.42 -35.16 1.66
C PHE A 736 -2.92 -34.24 0.53
N ALA A 737 -3.44 -34.43 -0.69
CA ALA A 737 -3.18 -33.53 -1.81
C ALA A 737 -3.69 -32.09 -1.56
N MET A 738 -4.83 -31.92 -0.91
CA MET A 738 -5.37 -30.61 -0.51
C MET A 738 -4.58 -29.97 0.61
N ARG A 739 -4.22 -30.74 1.64
CA ARG A 739 -3.42 -30.25 2.77
C ARG A 739 -2.12 -29.58 2.32
N ARG A 740 -1.52 -30.02 1.22
CA ARG A 740 -0.28 -29.45 0.66
C ARG A 740 -0.45 -28.14 -0.11
N ARG A 741 -1.67 -27.79 -0.55
CA ARG A 741 -1.94 -26.61 -1.39
C ARG A 741 -2.51 -25.42 -0.65
N PHE A 742 -2.86 -25.62 0.62
CA PHE A 742 -3.33 -24.58 1.52
C PHE A 742 -2.38 -24.47 2.71
N ALA A 743 -2.04 -23.24 3.10
CA ALA A 743 -1.46 -22.99 4.40
C ALA A 743 -2.55 -23.14 5.48
N TRP A 744 -2.23 -23.76 6.60
CA TRP A 744 -3.18 -24.00 7.68
C TRP A 744 -2.89 -23.09 8.85
N GLN A 745 -3.92 -22.41 9.31
CA GLN A 745 -3.81 -21.50 10.43
C GLN A 745 -4.98 -21.70 11.38
N GLU A 746 -4.65 -22.19 12.57
CA GLU A 746 -5.60 -22.28 13.67
C GLU A 746 -5.85 -20.90 14.28
N ILE A 747 -7.11 -20.62 14.60
CA ILE A 747 -7.59 -19.41 15.26
C ILE A 747 -8.27 -19.82 16.56
N LYS A 748 -7.61 -19.52 17.68
CA LYS A 748 -8.13 -19.84 19.01
C LYS A 748 -9.20 -18.85 19.45
N ALA A 749 -10.08 -19.29 20.37
CA ALA A 749 -11.15 -18.44 20.91
C ALA A 749 -10.64 -17.15 21.57
N GLU A 750 -9.44 -17.20 22.16
CA GLU A 750 -8.84 -16.06 22.85
C GLU A 750 -8.03 -15.14 21.92
N GLU A 751 -7.69 -15.58 20.72
CA GLU A 751 -6.82 -14.82 19.80
C GLU A 751 -7.56 -13.68 19.08
N ASN A 752 -8.87 -13.85 18.87
CA ASN A 752 -9.72 -12.93 18.13
C ASN A 752 -10.89 -12.41 18.98
N THR A 753 -10.58 -11.52 19.93
CA THR A 753 -11.56 -10.87 20.81
C THR A 753 -12.09 -9.55 20.26
N GLY A 754 -11.66 -9.10 19.07
CA GLY A 754 -12.10 -7.85 18.45
C GLY A 754 -13.62 -7.80 18.18
N MET A 755 -14.26 -8.95 18.04
CA MET A 755 -15.72 -9.04 17.91
C MET A 755 -16.48 -8.60 19.17
N LEU A 756 -15.78 -8.51 20.31
CA LEU A 756 -16.32 -8.06 21.59
C LEU A 756 -16.11 -6.55 21.81
N ASP A 757 -15.46 -5.85 20.88
CA ASP A 757 -15.14 -4.41 21.03
C ASP A 757 -16.39 -3.55 21.21
N ASN A 758 -17.52 -3.96 20.63
CA ASN A 758 -18.82 -3.28 20.77
C ASN A 758 -19.37 -3.30 22.20
N LEU A 759 -18.86 -4.17 23.08
CA LEU A 759 -19.29 -4.28 24.48
C LEU A 759 -18.58 -3.27 25.40
N GLN A 760 -17.64 -2.49 24.86
CA GLN A 760 -16.94 -1.40 25.57
C GLN A 760 -16.40 -1.84 26.94
N GLU A 761 -16.88 -1.23 28.03
CA GLU A 761 -16.45 -1.52 29.41
C GLU A 761 -16.76 -2.95 29.88
N MET A 762 -17.71 -3.65 29.23
CA MET A 762 -18.06 -5.04 29.56
C MET A 762 -17.18 -6.07 28.84
N LYS A 763 -16.30 -5.63 27.92
CA LYS A 763 -15.47 -6.54 27.12
C LYS A 763 -14.61 -7.45 28.00
N ASP A 764 -13.93 -6.89 29.00
CA ASP A 764 -13.01 -7.65 29.86
C ASP A 764 -13.76 -8.70 30.71
N GLU A 765 -14.91 -8.31 31.27
CA GLU A 765 -15.82 -9.18 32.02
C GLU A 765 -16.27 -10.38 31.16
N VAL A 766 -16.70 -10.11 29.92
CA VAL A 766 -17.17 -11.13 28.98
C VAL A 766 -16.05 -12.05 28.53
N ILE A 767 -14.85 -11.51 28.30
CA ILE A 767 -13.66 -12.32 27.99
C ILE A 767 -13.36 -13.27 29.15
N GLU A 768 -13.47 -12.83 30.39
CA GLU A 768 -13.23 -13.68 31.55
C GLU A 768 -14.25 -14.82 31.65
N ILE A 769 -15.55 -14.53 31.49
CA ILE A 769 -16.62 -15.55 31.45
C ILE A 769 -16.34 -16.58 30.35
N MET A 770 -16.00 -16.11 29.14
CA MET A 770 -15.66 -16.98 28.01
C MET A 770 -14.48 -17.89 28.33
N LYS A 771 -13.41 -17.37 28.93
CA LYS A 771 -12.24 -18.15 29.34
C LYS A 771 -12.59 -19.21 30.39
N ARG A 772 -13.37 -18.85 31.41
CA ARG A 772 -13.82 -19.80 32.44
C ARG A 772 -14.66 -20.94 31.84
N LEU A 773 -15.57 -20.61 30.93
CA LEU A 773 -16.38 -21.61 30.22
C LEU A 773 -15.49 -22.52 29.37
N ASN A 774 -14.59 -21.96 28.56
CA ASN A 774 -13.70 -22.72 27.70
C ASN A 774 -12.71 -23.62 28.48
N ASN A 775 -12.16 -23.14 29.60
CA ASN A 775 -11.32 -23.96 30.48
C ASN A 775 -12.10 -25.11 31.14
N THR A 776 -13.42 -24.96 31.31
CA THR A 776 -14.27 -26.04 31.81
C THR A 776 -14.55 -27.10 30.74
N ILE A 777 -14.71 -26.66 29.48
CA ILE A 777 -14.81 -27.55 28.32
C ILE A 777 -13.51 -28.33 28.17
N TRP A 778 -12.38 -27.62 28.06
CA TRP A 778 -11.04 -28.17 27.95
C TRP A 778 -9.98 -27.11 28.26
N ASP A 779 -9.18 -27.36 29.28
CA ASP A 779 -8.01 -26.54 29.61
C ASP A 779 -6.77 -27.12 28.91
N GLU A 780 -6.24 -26.37 27.93
CA GLU A 780 -5.06 -26.76 27.17
C GLU A 780 -3.78 -26.84 28.03
N THR A 781 -3.70 -26.05 29.11
CA THR A 781 -2.49 -25.99 29.96
C THR A 781 -2.37 -27.21 30.86
N THR A 782 -3.49 -27.66 31.43
CA THR A 782 -3.53 -28.84 32.29
C THR A 782 -3.85 -30.11 31.51
N SER A 783 -4.28 -30.00 30.25
CA SER A 783 -4.80 -31.12 29.43
C SER A 783 -5.94 -31.86 30.14
N THR A 784 -6.80 -31.11 30.83
CA THR A 784 -7.97 -31.64 31.54
C THR A 784 -9.24 -30.91 31.12
N GLY A 785 -10.40 -31.54 31.25
CA GLY A 785 -11.67 -30.97 30.83
C GLY A 785 -12.84 -31.93 31.02
N ILE A 786 -13.93 -31.70 30.29
CA ILE A 786 -15.02 -32.68 30.20
C ILE A 786 -14.52 -33.85 29.36
N GLU A 787 -14.59 -35.06 29.92
CA GLU A 787 -14.16 -36.29 29.26
C GLU A 787 -14.84 -36.43 27.89
N GLY A 788 -14.05 -36.55 26.81
CA GLY A 788 -14.53 -36.67 25.44
C GLY A 788 -14.61 -35.37 24.64
N LEU A 789 -14.37 -34.21 25.29
CA LEU A 789 -14.21 -32.91 24.62
C LEU A 789 -12.72 -32.50 24.57
N ASN A 790 -12.39 -31.56 23.69
CA ASN A 790 -11.05 -30.96 23.55
C ASN A 790 -11.17 -29.48 23.09
N ALA A 791 -10.04 -28.82 22.81
CA ALA A 791 -10.01 -27.40 22.41
C ALA A 791 -10.86 -27.07 21.16
N ALA A 792 -11.10 -28.03 20.26
CA ALA A 792 -11.96 -27.83 19.08
C ALA A 792 -13.42 -27.49 19.47
N TYR A 793 -13.85 -27.89 20.67
CA TYR A 793 -15.19 -27.64 21.22
C TYR A 793 -15.28 -26.32 22.01
N HIS A 794 -14.22 -25.51 22.05
CA HIS A 794 -14.30 -24.17 22.63
C HIS A 794 -15.37 -23.31 21.92
N ILE A 795 -15.85 -22.29 22.62
CA ILE A 795 -16.80 -21.31 22.09
C ILE A 795 -16.08 -19.97 21.95
N GLY A 796 -16.07 -19.43 20.73
CA GLY A 796 -15.44 -18.15 20.44
C GLY A 796 -16.32 -16.92 20.70
N GLY A 797 -15.69 -15.74 20.69
CA GLY A 797 -16.31 -14.46 21.06
C GLY A 797 -17.54 -14.04 20.26
N SER A 798 -17.78 -14.57 19.04
CA SER A 798 -19.00 -14.21 18.29
C SER A 798 -20.29 -14.66 19.00
N TYR A 799 -20.27 -15.77 19.75
CA TYR A 799 -21.43 -16.16 20.55
C TYR A 799 -21.68 -15.15 21.66
N PHE A 800 -20.62 -14.73 22.35
CA PHE A 800 -20.68 -13.77 23.45
C PHE A 800 -21.00 -12.34 22.99
N SER A 801 -20.65 -11.96 21.76
CA SER A 801 -21.04 -10.66 21.18
C SER A 801 -22.56 -10.46 21.10
N LYS A 802 -23.34 -11.55 21.05
CA LYS A 802 -24.81 -11.51 21.05
C LYS A 802 -25.40 -11.01 22.37
N LEU A 803 -24.59 -10.86 23.43
CA LEU A 803 -25.01 -10.20 24.66
C LEU A 803 -25.63 -8.82 24.40
N GLN A 804 -25.08 -8.10 23.41
CA GLN A 804 -25.56 -6.78 23.00
C GLN A 804 -27.05 -6.78 22.59
N LEU A 805 -27.59 -7.90 22.08
CA LEU A 805 -29.00 -8.01 21.71
C LEU A 805 -29.94 -7.94 22.91
N TYR A 806 -29.43 -8.19 24.11
CA TYR A 806 -30.21 -8.27 25.34
C TYR A 806 -29.89 -7.15 26.32
N LEU A 807 -28.91 -6.27 26.01
CA LEU A 807 -28.57 -5.12 26.84
C LEU A 807 -29.46 -3.91 26.50
N ASN A 808 -29.93 -3.20 27.53
CA ASN A 808 -30.58 -1.90 27.37
C ASN A 808 -29.53 -0.79 27.16
N GLU A 809 -29.92 0.39 26.68
CA GLU A 809 -29.01 1.51 26.37
C GLU A 809 -28.11 1.95 27.56
N ASP A 810 -28.57 1.73 28.79
CA ASP A 810 -27.86 2.07 30.03
C ASP A 810 -27.11 0.88 30.66
N HIS A 811 -27.14 -0.29 30.02
CA HIS A 811 -26.56 -1.55 30.50
C HIS A 811 -26.99 -1.94 31.94
N THR A 812 -28.16 -1.50 32.40
CA THR A 812 -28.63 -1.79 33.77
C THR A 812 -29.14 -3.22 33.95
N ASN A 813 -29.50 -3.90 32.86
CA ASN A 813 -30.13 -5.22 32.87
C ASN A 813 -29.15 -6.40 32.65
N LYS A 814 -27.87 -6.26 33.04
CA LYS A 814 -26.80 -7.24 32.79
C LYS A 814 -27.17 -8.68 33.15
N LYS A 815 -27.77 -8.90 34.34
CA LYS A 815 -28.15 -10.23 34.84
C LYS A 815 -29.14 -10.93 33.89
N ALA A 816 -30.19 -10.23 33.47
CA ALA A 816 -31.16 -10.75 32.51
C ALA A 816 -30.51 -11.02 31.15
N ALA A 817 -29.62 -10.12 30.69
CA ALA A 817 -28.91 -10.27 29.43
C ALA A 817 -28.03 -11.55 29.38
N TYR A 818 -27.29 -11.85 30.46
CA TYR A 818 -26.49 -13.07 30.54
C TYR A 818 -27.31 -14.36 30.59
N ILE A 819 -28.48 -14.33 31.27
CA ILE A 819 -29.43 -15.46 31.28
C ILE A 819 -29.96 -15.71 29.87
N HIS A 820 -30.37 -14.65 29.15
CA HIS A 820 -30.84 -14.78 27.78
C HIS A 820 -29.75 -15.24 26.82
N LEU A 821 -28.51 -14.77 26.99
CA LEU A 821 -27.37 -15.26 26.21
C LEU A 821 -27.15 -16.77 26.43
N TRP A 822 -27.20 -17.24 27.68
CA TRP A 822 -27.08 -18.65 28.02
C TRP A 822 -28.17 -19.49 27.39
N GLU A 823 -29.44 -19.19 27.69
CA GLU A 823 -30.59 -19.99 27.25
C GLU A 823 -30.76 -20.01 25.73
N ASN A 824 -30.55 -18.87 25.05
CA ASN A 824 -30.86 -18.74 23.62
C ASN A 824 -29.69 -19.07 22.68
N HIS A 825 -28.43 -19.02 23.15
CA HIS A 825 -27.27 -19.14 22.25
C HIS A 825 -26.20 -20.13 22.70
N LEU A 826 -25.98 -20.35 24.00
CA LEU A 826 -24.91 -21.23 24.49
C LEU A 826 -25.42 -22.62 24.84
N LYS A 827 -26.51 -22.72 25.61
CA LYS A 827 -27.06 -23.97 26.13
C LYS A 827 -27.40 -24.98 25.03
N GLY A 828 -28.01 -24.51 23.94
CA GLY A 828 -28.34 -25.36 22.78
C GLY A 828 -27.10 -26.00 22.15
N VAL A 829 -26.05 -25.21 21.89
CA VAL A 829 -24.80 -25.69 21.28
C VAL A 829 -24.09 -26.68 22.21
N LEU A 830 -23.96 -26.34 23.49
CA LEU A 830 -23.34 -27.20 24.50
C LEU A 830 -24.12 -28.51 24.69
N SER A 831 -25.45 -28.48 24.56
CA SER A 831 -26.28 -29.69 24.66
C SER A 831 -26.01 -30.67 23.51
N GLU A 832 -25.73 -30.16 22.31
CA GLU A 832 -25.34 -31.00 21.16
C GLU A 832 -23.92 -31.56 21.34
N TYR A 833 -23.00 -30.82 21.95
CA TYR A 833 -21.65 -31.35 22.25
C TYR A 833 -21.70 -32.51 23.23
N LEU A 834 -22.54 -32.39 24.27
CA LEU A 834 -22.69 -33.42 25.31
C LEU A 834 -23.60 -34.57 24.88
N ARG A 835 -24.20 -34.49 23.69
CA ARG A 835 -25.21 -35.44 23.23
C ARG A 835 -24.62 -36.85 23.09
N GLY A 836 -25.19 -37.79 23.86
CA GLY A 836 -24.75 -39.19 23.87
C GLY A 836 -23.61 -39.49 24.84
N MET A 837 -23.16 -38.52 25.64
CA MET A 837 -22.16 -38.75 26.69
C MET A 837 -22.81 -39.29 27.98
N PRO A 838 -22.14 -40.20 28.74
CA PRO A 838 -22.72 -40.81 29.94
C PRO A 838 -23.08 -39.81 31.04
N ASN A 839 -22.25 -38.79 31.23
CA ASN A 839 -22.38 -37.77 32.27
C ASN A 839 -22.85 -36.41 31.70
N ALA A 840 -23.62 -36.42 30.61
CA ALA A 840 -24.06 -35.21 29.91
C ALA A 840 -24.79 -34.22 30.84
N MET A 841 -25.67 -34.72 31.70
CA MET A 841 -26.49 -33.88 32.59
C MET A 841 -25.66 -33.23 33.70
N GLU A 842 -24.67 -33.94 34.26
CA GLU A 842 -23.73 -33.42 35.26
C GLU A 842 -22.75 -32.43 34.62
N SER A 843 -22.25 -32.74 33.43
CA SER A 843 -21.35 -31.87 32.66
C SER A 843 -22.03 -30.57 32.26
N MET A 844 -23.32 -30.62 31.87
CA MET A 844 -24.10 -29.42 31.57
C MET A 844 -24.28 -28.54 32.81
N LYS A 845 -24.61 -29.13 33.97
CA LYS A 845 -24.70 -28.38 35.24
C LYS A 845 -23.36 -27.74 35.62
N LYS A 846 -22.23 -28.44 35.38
CA LYS A 846 -20.89 -27.91 35.65
C LYS A 846 -20.58 -26.69 34.78
N LEU A 847 -20.93 -26.73 33.49
CA LEU A 847 -20.76 -25.61 32.56
C LEU A 847 -21.63 -24.41 32.96
N GLU A 848 -22.90 -24.66 33.30
CA GLU A 848 -23.85 -23.65 33.76
C GLU A 848 -23.35 -22.96 35.04
N ASN A 849 -22.96 -23.74 36.04
CA ASN A 849 -22.43 -23.22 37.30
C ASN A 849 -21.17 -22.38 37.07
N MET A 850 -20.28 -22.77 36.16
CA MET A 850 -19.06 -22.00 35.89
C MET A 850 -19.34 -20.70 35.12
N TYR A 851 -20.29 -20.72 34.19
CA TYR A 851 -20.71 -19.53 33.44
C TYR A 851 -21.26 -18.44 34.37
N PHE A 852 -22.07 -18.80 35.35
CA PHE A 852 -22.68 -17.85 36.30
C PHE A 852 -21.83 -17.52 37.54
N LYS A 853 -20.63 -18.11 37.69
CA LYS A 853 -19.77 -17.92 38.88
C LYS A 853 -19.13 -16.52 38.94
N GLY A 854 -19.42 -15.74 39.99
CA GLY A 854 -18.85 -14.40 40.28
C GLY A 854 -19.82 -13.23 40.02
N ASP A 855 -19.91 -12.27 40.96
CA ASP A 855 -20.76 -11.04 41.04
C ASP A 855 -22.26 -11.11 40.66
N LEU A 856 -22.75 -12.25 40.16
CA LEU A 856 -24.17 -12.57 39.97
C LEU A 856 -24.77 -13.35 41.16
N ASP A 857 -23.89 -13.84 42.05
CA ASP A 857 -24.20 -14.68 43.22
C ASP A 857 -24.65 -13.88 44.46
N ALA A 858 -24.68 -12.54 44.41
CA ALA A 858 -25.08 -11.74 45.58
C ALA A 858 -26.58 -11.81 45.93
N ASP A 859 -27.44 -12.32 45.04
CA ASP A 859 -28.86 -12.54 45.31
C ASP A 859 -29.39 -13.76 44.51
N ILE A 860 -29.02 -14.96 44.96
CA ILE A 860 -29.75 -16.21 44.69
C ILE A 860 -30.33 -16.71 46.03
N GLU A 861 -31.11 -15.86 46.68
CA GLU A 861 -32.26 -16.26 47.47
C GLU A 861 -33.44 -15.40 47.03
N GLY A 862 -34.38 -16.01 46.30
CA GLY A 862 -35.56 -15.38 45.74
C GLY A 862 -36.38 -16.37 44.94
#